data_AF-A0A1H6J0S7-F1
#
_entry.id   AF-A0A1H6J0S7-F1
#
_cell.length_a   1.000
_cell.length_b   1.000
_cell.length_c   1.000
_cell.angle_alpha   90.00
_cell.angle_beta   90.00
_cell.angle_gamma   90.00
#
_symmetry.space_group_name_H-M   'P 1'
#
loop_
_entity.id
_entity.type
_entity.pdbx_description
1 polymer ?
#
loop_
_entity_poly.entity_id
_entity_poly.type
_entity_poly.pdbx_seq_one_letter_code
_entity_poly.pdbx_strand_id
1 'polypeptide(L)'
;MKKINSLNRGITIAAFFAFSFIQAQNYESVVKDYIFSNKKYDKTAASGIKIINSDKSESLKGAVVNVQQTYEGIPIFNAVSSALIRNNTVSYMSDNFSDVSSVTVSSKKAGITSKAAFDSVLKKLNLKSSNKYTFEAGKENSVLTNTVYYQKANQLILAYEVNFEEAESSNYWNVLVNAATGEILEKNNLLISCKFDTHSYTSPERIANIKAEEAAARSLSSNKILAPDNASYRVFALPVEAPTFGGRSLVSNPWFLDASPEGWHSDGTNHYTYTRGNNAYAYTDYTNTNTVGDVAEGGANRVFDFPLDVNTPPAEYTDAALTQLFYMNNKMHDIFYKFGFTESARNFQINNFGKGGFGNDAVRAEARDGGGTDNANFSTPSDGGVPRMQMYLWGPKTQNFLSYNAPSDLVGRLPVVGVNSGFGPTIATNPVTADVVLVSPIKGCTTLSNTNLTGKIALIERGDCNFAVKFKNAQDKGALGVIVYNASDSPAVGNMGGTDTTVTIPGVLTENAEGELIKSKLSANTVVNANIKDNSIWIDGSLDNGIVAHEYGHGISNRSTGSGSSCLNTSASNEQMGEGWSDFFALMLTNRPGDDASVPRGIGTFAVNETISGQGIRPAQYSPDTTINAYTYGSTNGMTYVSSGTTYVNVHSVGFVWATMLWDLHWKMVEKYGYASDVVAAPNSGSARVLQLVMNGLKLQGCNPTFVKGRDAIIAADQATTGGADKCLIWNVFAKRGLGVNASAGSIIGTGTAMNDQVEDFSVPAECNRNLAVADVQKDKFIVYPNPAKNEIRIKSGSVTLGNTLVQVYDATGKLVISEKINLSDDNAINVSSLPNGVYVVKGTGLGVTFNEKVIIKK
;
A
#
# COMPACT_ATOMS: atom_id res chain seq x y z
N MET A 1 51.52 -29.49 31.72
CA MET A 1 50.94 -28.60 30.68
C MET A 1 49.68 -29.22 30.11
N LYS A 2 48.53 -29.02 30.77
CA LYS A 2 47.16 -29.25 30.29
C LYS A 2 46.23 -28.63 31.34
N LYS A 3 45.18 -27.93 30.89
CA LYS A 3 44.16 -27.16 31.64
C LYS A 3 44.41 -25.67 31.87
N ILE A 4 44.35 -24.87 30.79
CA ILE A 4 43.68 -23.55 30.78
C ILE A 4 43.19 -23.36 29.33
N ASN A 5 41.89 -23.49 29.05
CA ASN A 5 41.21 -22.87 27.87
C ASN A 5 39.72 -23.23 27.65
N SER A 6 39.02 -23.82 28.64
CA SER A 6 37.57 -24.09 28.49
C SER A 6 36.65 -23.02 29.10
N LEU A 7 37.18 -21.91 29.66
CA LEU A 7 36.36 -20.92 30.37
C LEU A 7 35.95 -19.69 29.54
N ASN A 8 36.60 -19.43 28.39
CA ASN A 8 36.38 -18.18 27.62
C ASN A 8 35.35 -18.29 26.48
N ARG A 9 34.76 -19.47 26.22
CA ARG A 9 33.72 -19.64 25.18
C ARG A 9 32.27 -19.62 25.70
N GLY A 10 32.07 -19.77 27.02
CA GLY A 10 30.74 -19.67 27.64
C GLY A 10 30.30 -18.23 27.97
N ILE A 11 31.25 -17.29 28.06
CA ILE A 11 30.98 -15.93 28.53
C ILE A 11 30.50 -15.01 27.39
N THR A 12 30.84 -15.29 26.13
CA THR A 12 30.49 -14.40 25.00
C THR A 12 29.06 -14.59 24.48
N ILE A 13 28.47 -15.79 24.60
CA ILE A 13 27.07 -16.05 24.20
C ILE A 13 26.09 -15.64 25.30
N ALA A 14 26.48 -15.77 26.57
CA ALA A 14 25.70 -15.26 27.70
C ALA A 14 25.70 -13.72 27.77
N ALA A 15 26.79 -13.06 27.32
CA ALA A 15 26.87 -11.60 27.31
C ALA A 15 25.84 -10.96 26.34
N PHE A 16 25.61 -11.52 25.15
CA PHE A 16 24.69 -10.90 24.18
C PHE A 16 23.20 -11.08 24.54
N PHE A 17 22.80 -12.21 25.14
CA PHE A 17 21.46 -12.31 25.74
C PHE A 17 21.34 -11.44 27.00
N ALA A 18 22.39 -11.30 27.80
CA ALA A 18 22.38 -10.40 28.96
C ALA A 18 22.23 -8.92 28.55
N PHE A 19 22.84 -8.45 27.45
CA PHE A 19 22.76 -7.05 27.05
C PHE A 19 21.33 -6.60 26.66
N SER A 20 20.56 -7.45 25.97
CA SER A 20 19.15 -7.15 25.63
C SER A 20 18.24 -7.19 26.86
N PHE A 21 18.43 -8.17 27.75
CA PHE A 21 17.66 -8.27 29.00
C PHE A 21 17.99 -7.14 29.99
N ILE A 22 19.25 -6.67 30.05
CA ILE A 22 19.66 -5.55 30.91
C ILE A 22 19.03 -4.23 30.42
N GLN A 23 18.94 -3.99 29.10
CA GLN A 23 18.31 -2.78 28.57
C GLN A 23 16.78 -2.78 28.74
N ALA A 24 16.11 -3.93 28.55
CA ALA A 24 14.66 -4.04 28.73
C ALA A 24 14.23 -3.85 30.20
N GLN A 25 14.96 -4.44 31.15
CA GLN A 25 14.72 -4.21 32.59
C GLN A 25 14.89 -2.73 32.98
N ASN A 26 15.83 -2.03 32.35
CA ASN A 26 16.04 -0.60 32.58
C ASN A 26 14.85 0.24 32.06
N TYR A 27 14.40 0.00 30.82
CA TYR A 27 13.25 0.74 30.26
C TYR A 27 11.95 0.49 31.02
N GLU A 28 11.70 -0.74 31.47
CA GLU A 28 10.51 -1.05 32.25
C GLU A 28 10.46 -0.24 33.56
N SER A 29 11.59 -0.10 34.26
CA SER A 29 11.67 0.73 35.47
C SER A 29 11.39 2.21 35.17
N VAL A 30 12.05 2.76 34.14
CA VAL A 30 11.87 4.16 33.72
C VAL A 30 10.41 4.48 33.39
N VAL A 31 9.73 3.57 32.69
CA VAL A 31 8.31 3.74 32.33
C VAL A 31 7.42 3.59 33.55
N LYS A 32 7.66 2.62 34.44
CA LYS A 32 6.90 2.47 35.70
C LYS A 32 6.99 3.74 36.54
N ASP A 33 8.20 4.26 36.76
CA ASP A 33 8.42 5.47 37.55
C ASP A 33 7.67 6.66 36.95
N TYR A 34 7.70 6.81 35.62
CA TYR A 34 6.93 7.84 34.92
C TYR A 34 5.43 7.69 35.12
N ILE A 35 4.87 6.49 34.94
CA ILE A 35 3.44 6.21 35.15
C ILE A 35 3.03 6.54 36.60
N PHE A 36 3.78 6.07 37.60
CA PHE A 36 3.50 6.32 39.01
C PHE A 36 3.56 7.81 39.36
N SER A 37 4.49 8.55 38.77
CA SER A 37 4.61 10.00 38.99
C SER A 37 3.50 10.81 38.30
N ASN A 38 2.85 10.25 37.28
CA ASN A 38 1.91 10.94 36.43
C ASN A 38 0.53 10.26 36.44
N LYS A 39 -0.32 10.70 37.38
CA LYS A 39 -1.67 10.15 37.65
C LYS A 39 -2.56 10.01 36.41
N LYS A 40 -2.30 10.74 35.31
CA LYS A 40 -3.01 10.57 34.04
C LYS A 40 -2.93 9.13 33.51
N TYR A 41 -1.77 8.51 33.65
CA TYR A 41 -1.49 7.18 33.11
C TYR A 41 -1.71 6.06 34.13
N ASP A 42 -1.95 6.41 35.40
CA ASP A 42 -2.24 5.47 36.47
C ASP A 42 -3.69 5.00 36.40
N LYS A 43 -3.94 4.05 35.50
CA LYS A 43 -5.26 3.48 35.24
C LYS A 43 -5.53 2.19 36.05
N THR A 44 -4.93 2.05 37.24
CA THR A 44 -4.88 0.76 37.97
C THR A 44 -4.89 0.87 39.49
N ALA A 45 -5.38 -0.19 40.16
CA ALA A 45 -5.02 -0.52 41.55
C ALA A 45 -4.17 -1.83 41.67
N ALA A 46 -3.97 -2.59 40.57
CA ALA A 46 -3.30 -3.90 40.57
C ALA A 46 -2.69 -4.36 39.21
N SER A 47 -2.55 -3.48 38.21
CA SER A 47 -2.08 -3.88 36.86
C SER A 47 -0.58 -3.62 36.68
N GLY A 48 0.13 -4.57 36.07
CA GLY A 48 1.55 -4.45 35.75
C GLY A 48 1.76 -3.99 34.30
N ILE A 49 3.01 -3.70 33.93
CA ILE A 49 3.38 -3.43 32.53
C ILE A 49 4.50 -4.36 32.08
N LYS A 50 4.63 -4.56 30.76
CA LYS A 50 5.76 -5.25 30.14
C LYS A 50 6.20 -4.51 28.88
N ILE A 51 7.50 -4.40 28.66
CA ILE A 51 8.04 -3.93 27.37
C ILE A 51 7.99 -5.09 26.37
N ILE A 52 7.23 -4.90 25.28
CA ILE A 52 7.06 -5.93 24.23
C ILE A 52 7.92 -5.67 22.99
N ASN A 53 8.38 -4.43 22.81
CA ASN A 53 9.32 -4.07 21.76
C ASN A 53 10.14 -2.84 22.19
N SER A 54 11.38 -2.74 21.70
CA SER A 54 12.23 -1.57 21.88
C SER A 54 13.05 -1.30 20.62
N ASP A 55 12.90 -0.11 20.07
CA ASP A 55 13.61 0.36 18.89
C ASP A 55 14.49 1.57 19.24
N LYS A 56 15.79 1.50 18.94
CA LYS A 56 16.68 2.66 19.07
C LYS A 56 16.55 3.51 17.81
N SER A 57 15.79 4.59 17.92
CA SER A 57 15.52 5.49 16.82
C SER A 57 16.55 6.63 16.78
N GLU A 58 17.35 6.63 15.71
CA GLU A 58 18.31 7.71 15.43
C GLU A 58 17.59 9.05 15.20
N SER A 59 16.51 9.03 14.41
CA SER A 59 15.71 10.21 14.08
C SER A 59 15.08 10.86 15.30
N LEU A 60 14.52 10.07 16.23
CA LEU A 60 13.92 10.55 17.48
C LEU A 60 14.94 10.81 18.60
N LYS A 61 16.23 10.52 18.36
CA LYS A 61 17.32 10.69 19.34
C LYS A 61 17.00 10.03 20.68
N GLY A 62 16.51 8.79 20.62
CA GLY A 62 16.00 8.06 21.78
C GLY A 62 15.58 6.63 21.46
N ALA A 63 14.97 5.97 22.45
CA ALA A 63 14.38 4.65 22.27
C ALA A 63 12.86 4.75 22.25
N VAL A 64 12.22 4.23 21.20
CA VAL A 64 10.78 4.00 21.19
C VAL A 64 10.53 2.63 21.80
N VAL A 65 9.70 2.56 22.83
CA VAL A 65 9.30 1.31 23.47
C VAL A 65 7.80 1.14 23.40
N ASN A 66 7.36 -0.08 23.09
CA ASN A 66 5.94 -0.44 23.14
C ASN A 66 5.67 -1.13 24.48
N VAL A 67 4.74 -0.55 25.23
CA VAL A 67 4.42 -0.88 26.62
C VAL A 67 3.07 -1.57 26.66
N GLN A 68 3.07 -2.86 26.97
CA GLN A 68 1.87 -3.68 27.12
C GLN A 68 1.37 -3.60 28.56
N GLN A 69 0.10 -3.23 28.74
CA GLN A 69 -0.57 -3.35 30.03
C GLN A 69 -0.87 -4.82 30.32
N THR A 70 -0.70 -5.23 31.57
CA THR A 70 -0.98 -6.58 32.06
C THR A 70 -1.85 -6.53 33.31
N TYR A 71 -2.71 -7.52 33.49
CA TYR A 71 -3.47 -7.71 34.71
C TYR A 71 -3.09 -9.06 35.31
N GLU A 72 -2.59 -9.08 36.55
CA GLU A 72 -2.05 -10.28 37.21
C GLU A 72 -1.00 -11.03 36.34
N GLY A 73 -0.21 -10.30 35.55
CA GLY A 73 0.83 -10.84 34.67
C GLY A 73 0.37 -11.30 33.28
N ILE A 74 -0.94 -11.25 32.98
CA ILE A 74 -1.50 -11.61 31.67
C ILE A 74 -1.74 -10.33 30.85
N PRO A 75 -1.30 -10.24 29.58
CA PRO A 75 -1.54 -9.07 28.72
C PRO A 75 -3.03 -8.76 28.55
N ILE A 76 -3.39 -7.48 28.58
CA ILE A 76 -4.72 -7.02 28.15
C ILE A 76 -4.67 -6.74 26.65
N PHE A 77 -5.52 -7.40 25.87
CA PHE A 77 -5.56 -7.28 24.41
C PHE A 77 -5.70 -5.82 23.98
N ASN A 78 -4.88 -5.39 23.01
CA ASN A 78 -4.82 -4.03 22.46
C ASN A 78 -4.51 -2.87 23.46
N ALA A 79 -4.27 -3.16 24.74
CA ALA A 79 -3.88 -2.15 25.72
C ALA A 79 -2.37 -1.84 25.67
N VAL A 80 -1.91 -1.34 24.51
CA VAL A 80 -0.50 -1.07 24.21
C VAL A 80 -0.26 0.40 23.94
N SER A 81 0.58 1.02 24.76
CA SER A 81 1.04 2.40 24.58
C SER A 81 2.44 2.44 23.96
N SER A 82 2.73 3.45 23.14
CA SER A 82 4.10 3.78 22.72
C SER A 82 4.68 4.82 23.66
N ALA A 83 5.95 4.67 24.06
CA ALA A 83 6.68 5.65 24.85
C ALA A 83 8.03 5.97 24.21
N LEU A 84 8.42 7.24 24.24
CA LEU A 84 9.73 7.71 23.77
C LEU A 84 10.63 8.01 24.97
N ILE A 85 11.68 7.22 25.14
CA ILE A 85 12.66 7.37 26.21
C ILE A 85 13.89 8.12 25.68
N ARG A 86 14.23 9.23 26.34
CA ARG A 86 15.40 10.06 26.03
C ARG A 86 16.12 10.39 27.32
N ASN A 87 17.45 10.24 27.33
CA ASN A 87 18.28 10.49 28.51
C ASN A 87 17.74 9.80 29.78
N ASN A 88 17.29 8.55 29.65
CA ASN A 88 16.69 7.75 30.72
C ASN A 88 15.40 8.33 31.34
N THR A 89 14.67 9.16 30.59
CA THR A 89 13.38 9.74 31.00
C THR A 89 12.33 9.56 29.89
N VAL A 90 11.07 9.38 30.26
CA VAL A 90 9.96 9.32 29.29
C VAL A 90 9.65 10.75 28.83
N SER A 91 9.87 11.02 27.55
CA SER A 91 9.61 12.32 26.91
C SER A 91 8.23 12.41 26.25
N TYR A 92 7.61 11.26 25.95
CA TYR A 92 6.28 11.17 25.36
C TYR A 92 5.67 9.78 25.64
N MET A 93 4.35 9.69 25.78
CA MET A 93 3.60 8.43 25.89
C MET A 93 2.16 8.54 25.35
N SER A 94 1.73 7.59 24.51
CA SER A 94 0.50 7.63 23.68
C SER A 94 -0.84 7.33 24.37
N ASP A 95 -0.83 6.99 25.66
CA ASP A 95 -1.99 6.63 26.50
C ASP A 95 -3.05 5.74 25.83
N ASN A 96 -2.79 4.44 25.83
CA ASN A 96 -3.69 3.40 25.31
C ASN A 96 -3.97 2.32 26.36
N PHE A 97 -3.71 2.60 27.63
CA PHE A 97 -4.06 1.69 28.71
C PHE A 97 -5.56 1.70 28.97
N SER A 98 -6.06 0.51 29.24
CA SER A 98 -7.40 0.25 29.76
C SER A 98 -7.52 0.71 31.20
N ASP A 99 -8.67 1.30 31.53
CA ASP A 99 -9.05 1.49 32.93
C ASP A 99 -9.47 0.14 33.54
N VAL A 100 -8.70 -0.28 34.54
CA VAL A 100 -8.91 -1.54 35.28
C VAL A 100 -9.10 -1.31 36.78
N SER A 101 -9.45 -0.08 37.18
CA SER A 101 -9.69 0.27 38.59
C SER A 101 -10.90 -0.44 39.21
N SER A 102 -11.92 -0.77 38.41
CA SER A 102 -13.19 -1.37 38.86
C SER A 102 -13.61 -2.62 38.07
N VAL A 103 -12.66 -3.38 37.52
CA VAL A 103 -12.96 -4.56 36.68
C VAL A 103 -13.13 -5.84 37.48
N THR A 104 -13.94 -6.76 36.96
CA THR A 104 -14.07 -8.13 37.47
C THR A 104 -13.46 -9.13 36.49
N VAL A 105 -12.82 -10.19 36.99
CA VAL A 105 -12.22 -11.23 36.14
C VAL A 105 -13.19 -12.41 36.01
N SER A 106 -13.58 -12.77 34.78
CA SER A 106 -14.59 -13.81 34.53
C SER A 106 -14.12 -15.23 34.86
N SER A 107 -12.85 -15.53 34.59
CA SER A 107 -12.16 -16.77 34.96
C SER A 107 -10.65 -16.53 35.05
N LYS A 108 -10.00 -17.15 36.04
CA LYS A 108 -8.53 -17.11 36.22
C LYS A 108 -7.82 -18.35 35.65
N LYS A 109 -8.55 -19.31 35.09
CA LYS A 109 -7.98 -20.54 34.53
C LYS A 109 -8.61 -20.86 33.18
N ALA A 110 -7.77 -21.27 32.24
CA ALA A 110 -8.24 -21.78 30.96
C ALA A 110 -8.95 -23.12 31.16
N GLY A 111 -10.15 -23.26 30.60
CA GLY A 111 -10.92 -24.50 30.56
C GLY A 111 -10.57 -25.37 29.35
N ILE A 112 -9.96 -24.80 28.31
CA ILE A 112 -9.51 -25.49 27.11
C ILE A 112 -8.05 -25.13 26.76
N THR A 113 -7.41 -25.95 25.95
CA THR A 113 -6.08 -25.66 25.39
C THR A 113 -6.18 -24.69 24.21
N SER A 114 -5.08 -24.00 23.86
CA SER A 114 -5.03 -23.12 22.68
C SER A 114 -5.30 -23.88 21.37
N LYS A 115 -4.86 -25.15 21.27
CA LYS A 115 -5.20 -26.03 20.14
C LYS A 115 -6.71 -26.31 20.06
N ALA A 116 -7.35 -26.64 21.19
CA ALA A 116 -8.81 -26.84 21.22
C ALA A 116 -9.59 -25.53 20.92
N ALA A 117 -9.02 -24.38 21.28
CA ALA A 117 -9.55 -23.08 20.91
C ALA A 117 -9.47 -22.87 19.38
N PHE A 118 -8.33 -23.16 18.75
CA PHE A 118 -8.18 -23.11 17.29
C PHE A 118 -9.12 -24.10 16.57
N ASP A 119 -9.24 -25.34 17.06
CA ASP A 119 -10.19 -26.32 16.52
C ASP A 119 -11.64 -25.78 16.61
N SER A 120 -11.96 -25.01 17.66
CA SER A 120 -13.25 -24.33 17.81
C SER A 120 -13.43 -23.19 16.80
N VAL A 121 -12.38 -22.45 16.46
CA VAL A 121 -12.41 -21.40 15.42
C VAL A 121 -12.75 -22.01 14.07
N LEU A 122 -11.99 -23.03 13.64
CA LEU A 122 -12.22 -23.70 12.35
C LEU A 122 -13.67 -24.22 12.25
N LYS A 123 -14.16 -24.87 13.32
CA LYS A 123 -15.53 -25.40 13.36
C LYS A 123 -16.60 -24.30 13.32
N LYS A 124 -16.49 -23.28 14.19
CA LYS A 124 -17.54 -22.25 14.34
C LYS A 124 -17.61 -21.28 13.18
N LEU A 125 -16.48 -21.04 12.52
CA LEU A 125 -16.41 -20.19 11.33
C LEU A 125 -16.56 -20.98 10.02
N ASN A 126 -16.76 -22.29 10.10
CA ASN A 126 -16.87 -23.19 8.94
C ASN A 126 -15.68 -23.07 7.97
N LEU A 127 -14.46 -22.96 8.52
CA LEU A 127 -13.23 -22.83 7.75
C LEU A 127 -12.65 -24.22 7.45
N LYS A 128 -11.93 -24.33 6.33
CA LYS A 128 -11.24 -25.56 5.95
C LYS A 128 -10.12 -25.86 6.94
N SER A 129 -10.08 -27.11 7.39
CA SER A 129 -8.93 -27.63 8.14
C SER A 129 -7.84 -28.08 7.16
N SER A 130 -6.59 -27.83 7.52
CA SER A 130 -5.42 -28.22 6.74
C SER A 130 -4.45 -29.00 7.61
N ASN A 131 -3.87 -30.06 7.05
CA ASN A 131 -2.78 -30.79 7.69
C ASN A 131 -1.47 -29.98 7.70
N LYS A 132 -1.43 -28.83 7.01
CA LYS A 132 -0.28 -27.92 6.98
C LYS A 132 -0.17 -27.01 8.20
N TYR A 133 -1.26 -26.83 8.97
CA TYR A 133 -1.23 -25.97 10.15
C TYR A 133 -0.21 -26.45 11.18
N THR A 134 0.64 -25.53 11.65
CA THR A 134 1.66 -25.80 12.66
C THR A 134 1.63 -24.74 13.76
N PHE A 135 1.90 -25.12 15.00
CA PHE A 135 2.04 -24.16 16.10
C PHE A 135 3.50 -23.71 16.29
N GLU A 136 4.38 -24.07 15.35
CA GLU A 136 5.75 -23.55 15.27
C GLU A 136 5.76 -22.16 14.64
N ALA A 137 6.30 -21.16 15.32
CA ALA A 137 6.41 -19.81 14.78
C ALA A 137 7.43 -19.72 13.61
N GLY A 138 7.21 -18.79 12.69
CA GLY A 138 8.08 -18.54 11.54
C GLY A 138 8.01 -19.62 10.45
N LYS A 139 7.01 -20.52 10.52
CA LYS A 139 6.71 -21.51 9.49
C LYS A 139 5.54 -21.07 8.62
N GLU A 140 5.43 -21.65 7.44
CA GLU A 140 4.22 -21.49 6.64
C GLU A 140 3.02 -22.12 7.35
N ASN A 141 1.85 -21.48 7.27
CA ASN A 141 0.63 -21.92 7.97
C ASN A 141 0.80 -22.00 9.50
N SER A 142 1.65 -21.13 10.07
CA SER A 142 1.78 -20.99 11.53
C SER A 142 0.46 -20.55 12.16
N VAL A 143 0.10 -21.20 13.27
CA VAL A 143 -0.98 -20.81 14.17
C VAL A 143 -0.33 -20.24 15.43
N LEU A 144 -0.27 -18.92 15.52
CA LEU A 144 0.32 -18.25 16.67
C LEU A 144 -0.77 -18.04 17.72
N THR A 145 -0.50 -18.45 18.96
CA THR A 145 -1.48 -18.32 20.05
C THR A 145 -0.90 -17.61 21.26
N ASN A 146 -1.59 -16.57 21.74
CA ASN A 146 -1.24 -15.85 22.97
C ASN A 146 -2.39 -15.90 23.97
N THR A 147 -2.08 -16.04 25.26
CA THR A 147 -3.06 -15.89 26.33
C THR A 147 -3.21 -14.42 26.70
N VAL A 148 -4.41 -13.88 26.60
CA VAL A 148 -4.72 -12.46 26.85
C VAL A 148 -5.99 -12.29 27.68
N TYR A 149 -6.15 -11.14 28.29
CA TYR A 149 -7.43 -10.65 28.78
C TYR A 149 -8.10 -9.78 27.73
N TYR A 150 -9.31 -10.13 27.33
CA TYR A 150 -10.18 -9.28 26.53
C TYR A 150 -11.10 -8.49 27.46
N GLN A 151 -11.06 -7.15 27.39
CA GLN A 151 -11.93 -6.31 28.18
C GLN A 151 -13.27 -6.08 27.47
N LYS A 152 -14.35 -6.51 28.10
CA LYS A 152 -15.72 -6.24 27.66
C LYS A 152 -16.45 -5.50 28.78
N ALA A 153 -16.65 -4.20 28.59
CA ALA A 153 -17.14 -3.29 29.64
C ALA A 153 -16.29 -3.40 30.92
N ASN A 154 -16.90 -3.67 32.07
CA ASN A 154 -16.22 -3.79 33.37
C ASN A 154 -15.74 -5.23 33.67
N GLN A 155 -15.58 -6.08 32.64
CA GLN A 155 -15.16 -7.46 32.80
C GLN A 155 -13.91 -7.78 31.97
N LEU A 156 -12.93 -8.44 32.58
CA LEU A 156 -11.80 -9.06 31.90
C LEU A 156 -12.10 -10.54 31.66
N ILE A 157 -12.12 -10.93 30.39
CA ILE A 157 -12.38 -12.30 29.95
C ILE A 157 -11.06 -12.94 29.53
N LEU A 158 -10.69 -14.05 30.15
CA LEU A 158 -9.50 -14.81 29.75
C LEU A 158 -9.74 -15.43 28.36
N ALA A 159 -8.85 -15.14 27.42
CA ALA A 159 -8.97 -15.52 26.03
C ALA A 159 -7.65 -16.02 25.44
N TYR A 160 -7.74 -16.80 24.37
CA TYR A 160 -6.65 -17.05 23.45
C TYR A 160 -6.82 -16.14 22.24
N GLU A 161 -5.81 -15.33 21.96
CA GLU A 161 -5.63 -14.70 20.66
C GLU A 161 -5.01 -15.73 19.72
N VAL A 162 -5.63 -15.97 18.56
CA VAL A 162 -5.20 -16.96 17.57
C VAL A 162 -5.01 -16.27 16.23
N ASN A 163 -3.78 -16.27 15.73
CA ASN A 163 -3.38 -15.70 14.44
C ASN A 163 -3.01 -16.82 13.46
N PHE A 164 -3.63 -16.85 12.27
CA PHE A 164 -3.33 -17.85 11.25
C PHE A 164 -3.80 -17.43 9.86
N GLU A 165 -3.11 -17.93 8.83
CA GLU A 165 -3.53 -17.83 7.44
C GLU A 165 -4.61 -18.87 7.14
N GLU A 166 -5.72 -18.49 6.51
CA GLU A 166 -6.76 -19.45 6.13
C GLU A 166 -6.32 -20.30 4.94
N ALA A 167 -6.43 -21.63 5.06
CA ALA A 167 -6.12 -22.53 3.96
C ALA A 167 -7.01 -22.29 2.73
N GLU A 168 -6.38 -22.21 1.55
CA GLU A 168 -7.04 -22.03 0.24
C GLU A 168 -7.86 -20.71 0.17
N SER A 169 -7.33 -19.66 0.77
CA SER A 169 -7.94 -18.33 0.83
C SER A 169 -6.88 -17.27 1.05
N SER A 170 -7.16 -16.04 0.64
CA SER A 170 -6.34 -14.85 0.91
C SER A 170 -6.40 -14.40 2.38
N ASN A 171 -7.34 -14.91 3.17
CA ASN A 171 -7.61 -14.38 4.50
C ASN A 171 -6.49 -14.69 5.49
N TYR A 172 -6.22 -13.73 6.38
CA TYR A 172 -5.38 -13.92 7.55
C TYR A 172 -6.15 -13.54 8.80
N TRP A 173 -6.49 -14.50 9.65
CA TRP A 173 -7.38 -14.28 10.78
C TRP A 173 -6.61 -13.98 12.07
N ASN A 174 -7.06 -12.97 12.81
CA ASN A 174 -6.81 -12.74 14.23
C ASN A 174 -8.13 -12.95 14.98
N VAL A 175 -8.23 -14.00 15.79
CA VAL A 175 -9.47 -14.38 16.48
C VAL A 175 -9.24 -14.47 17.98
N LEU A 176 -10.08 -13.79 18.75
CA LEU A 176 -10.12 -13.95 20.20
C LEU A 176 -11.12 -15.04 20.57
N VAL A 177 -10.65 -16.03 21.32
CA VAL A 177 -11.44 -17.17 21.74
C VAL A 177 -11.47 -17.24 23.25
N ASN A 178 -12.65 -17.25 23.86
CA ASN A 178 -12.83 -17.43 25.29
C ASN A 178 -12.12 -18.72 25.76
N ALA A 179 -11.14 -18.58 26.65
CA ALA A 179 -10.28 -19.68 27.08
C ALA A 179 -11.00 -20.68 27.98
N ALA A 180 -12.21 -20.37 28.47
CA ALA A 180 -13.05 -21.28 29.24
C ALA A 180 -14.04 -22.07 28.37
N THR A 181 -14.64 -21.43 27.36
CA THR A 181 -15.79 -21.99 26.62
C THR A 181 -15.52 -22.30 25.14
N GLY A 182 -14.43 -21.77 24.57
CA GLY A 182 -14.18 -21.83 23.13
C GLY A 182 -15.07 -20.89 22.30
N GLU A 183 -15.83 -19.99 22.92
CA GLU A 183 -16.64 -18.96 22.26
C GLU A 183 -15.77 -17.93 21.54
N ILE A 184 -16.17 -17.50 20.35
CA ILE A 184 -15.48 -16.43 19.62
C ILE A 184 -15.93 -15.10 20.21
N LEU A 185 -14.99 -14.35 20.77
CA LEU A 185 -15.20 -13.05 21.39
C LEU A 185 -15.05 -11.91 20.37
N GLU A 186 -14.07 -12.05 19.47
CA GLU A 186 -13.75 -11.10 18.42
C GLU A 186 -13.13 -11.84 17.22
N LYS A 187 -13.38 -11.36 16.00
CA LYS A 187 -12.83 -11.91 14.76
C LYS A 187 -12.42 -10.76 13.86
N ASN A 188 -11.15 -10.74 13.49
CA ASN A 188 -10.54 -9.71 12.66
C ASN A 188 -9.79 -10.35 11.49
N ASN A 189 -9.99 -9.85 10.27
CA ASN A 189 -9.13 -10.20 9.14
C ASN A 189 -7.98 -9.19 9.10
N LEU A 190 -6.75 -9.66 9.22
CA LEU A 190 -5.54 -8.85 9.05
C LEU A 190 -5.18 -8.64 7.58
N LEU A 191 -5.90 -9.28 6.65
CA LEU A 191 -5.87 -8.95 5.24
C LEU A 191 -6.52 -7.58 5.06
N ILE A 192 -5.72 -6.58 4.68
CA ILE A 192 -6.23 -5.29 4.25
C ILE A 192 -6.37 -5.35 2.74
N SER A 193 -7.60 -5.31 2.25
CA SER A 193 -7.91 -5.37 0.82
C SER A 193 -8.39 -4.03 0.33
N CYS A 194 -7.82 -3.58 -0.78
CA CYS A 194 -8.19 -2.35 -1.44
C CYS A 194 -9.40 -2.53 -2.37
N LYS A 195 -10.54 -3.00 -1.86
CA LYS A 195 -11.70 -3.26 -2.73
C LYS A 195 -12.30 -1.94 -3.22
N PHE A 196 -12.09 -1.64 -4.50
CA PHE A 196 -12.59 -0.43 -5.14
C PHE A 196 -14.01 -0.67 -5.63
N ASP A 197 -14.99 -0.08 -4.95
CA ASP A 197 -16.39 -0.16 -5.36
C ASP A 197 -16.62 0.72 -6.61
N THR A 198 -16.46 0.14 -7.79
CA THR A 198 -17.15 0.60 -9.00
C THR A 198 -18.29 -0.37 -9.25
N HIS A 199 -19.54 0.10 -9.23
CA HIS A 199 -20.77 -0.68 -9.35
C HIS A 199 -20.62 -2.09 -9.99
N SER A 200 -20.78 -3.11 -9.14
CA SER A 200 -21.22 -4.50 -9.38
C SER A 200 -20.71 -5.25 -10.63
N TYR A 201 -19.99 -6.37 -10.48
CA TYR A 201 -20.36 -7.74 -10.92
C TYR A 201 -19.38 -8.80 -10.33
N THR A 202 -19.87 -10.00 -10.06
CA THR A 202 -19.26 -11.08 -9.23
C THR A 202 -18.82 -12.34 -10.02
N SER A 203 -17.63 -12.89 -9.68
CA SER A 203 -17.09 -14.30 -9.57
C SER A 203 -17.53 -15.46 -10.53
N PRO A 204 -16.98 -16.72 -10.50
CA PRO A 204 -15.88 -17.34 -9.70
C PRO A 204 -14.92 -18.39 -10.42
N GLU A 205 -13.86 -18.79 -9.69
CA GLU A 205 -13.18 -20.12 -9.54
C GLU A 205 -12.47 -20.88 -10.70
N ARG A 206 -11.21 -21.33 -10.46
CA ARG A 206 -10.69 -22.65 -10.93
C ARG A 206 -9.42 -23.17 -10.22
N ILE A 207 -9.29 -24.52 -10.19
CA ILE A 207 -8.51 -25.41 -9.31
C ILE A 207 -7.49 -26.30 -10.09
N ALA A 208 -6.34 -26.62 -9.43
CA ALA A 208 -5.39 -27.78 -9.49
C ALA A 208 -4.48 -28.03 -10.74
N ASN A 209 -3.25 -28.57 -10.66
CA ASN A 209 -2.66 -29.65 -9.84
C ASN A 209 -1.11 -29.54 -9.65
N ILE A 210 -0.60 -30.28 -8.65
CA ILE A 210 0.64 -30.13 -7.86
C ILE A 210 1.88 -30.89 -8.39
N LYS A 211 3.09 -30.35 -8.13
CA LYS A 211 4.27 -31.12 -7.65
C LYS A 211 4.89 -30.40 -6.44
N ALA A 212 5.19 -31.16 -5.38
CA ALA A 212 5.72 -30.67 -4.10
C ALA A 212 7.20 -31.04 -3.95
N GLU A 213 7.99 -30.18 -3.30
CA GLU A 213 9.30 -30.57 -2.75
C GLU A 213 9.55 -29.92 -1.36
N GLU A 214 10.23 -30.70 -0.51
CA GLU A 214 10.35 -30.58 0.94
C GLU A 214 11.44 -29.58 1.41
N ALA A 215 11.17 -28.87 2.51
CA ALA A 215 12.10 -27.95 3.14
C ALA A 215 13.06 -28.69 4.12
N ALA A 216 14.35 -28.67 3.80
CA ALA A 216 15.40 -29.19 4.69
C ALA A 216 15.71 -28.21 5.84
N ALA A 217 15.70 -28.73 7.08
CA ALA A 217 16.04 -28.00 8.30
C ALA A 217 17.52 -27.57 8.32
N ARG A 218 17.82 -26.34 8.79
CA ARG A 218 19.20 -25.87 8.96
C ARG A 218 19.50 -25.20 10.29
N SER A 219 20.72 -25.50 10.72
CA SER A 219 21.48 -25.10 11.89
C SER A 219 22.10 -23.71 11.73
N LEU A 220 22.08 -22.93 12.80
CA LEU A 220 22.75 -21.63 12.93
C LEU A 220 24.28 -21.79 12.80
N SER A 221 24.91 -21.04 11.88
CA SER A 221 26.37 -20.89 11.80
C SER A 221 26.75 -19.41 11.69
N SER A 222 27.95 -19.07 12.17
CA SER A 222 28.45 -17.72 12.42
C SER A 222 28.46 -16.77 11.21
N ASN A 223 27.77 -15.63 11.32
CA ASN A 223 27.61 -14.61 10.29
C ASN A 223 28.93 -13.93 9.89
N LYS A 224 29.45 -14.28 8.71
CA LYS A 224 30.21 -13.34 7.87
C LYS A 224 29.22 -12.77 6.87
N ILE A 225 29.06 -11.45 6.85
CA ILE A 225 28.28 -10.77 5.80
C ILE A 225 29.01 -10.97 4.47
N LEU A 226 28.31 -11.50 3.48
CA LEU A 226 28.83 -11.74 2.14
C LEU A 226 28.70 -10.50 1.27
N ALA A 227 29.54 -10.40 0.23
CA ALA A 227 29.38 -9.35 -0.78
C ALA A 227 28.13 -9.65 -1.63
N PRO A 228 27.38 -8.63 -2.07
CA PRO A 228 26.24 -8.83 -2.94
C PRO A 228 26.66 -9.39 -4.30
N ASP A 229 25.86 -10.30 -4.83
CA ASP A 229 25.98 -10.70 -6.23
C ASP A 229 25.49 -9.58 -7.14
N ASN A 230 26.17 -9.35 -8.27
CA ASN A 230 25.69 -8.40 -9.26
C ASN A 230 24.35 -8.85 -9.87
N ALA A 231 23.46 -7.89 -10.14
CA ALA A 231 22.18 -8.12 -10.80
C ALA A 231 21.70 -6.85 -11.54
N SER A 232 20.86 -7.05 -12.55
CA SER A 232 20.25 -5.95 -13.32
C SER A 232 18.79 -6.22 -13.63
N TYR A 233 17.96 -5.16 -13.63
CA TYR A 233 16.50 -5.26 -13.75
C TYR A 233 15.96 -4.26 -14.76
N ARG A 234 15.19 -4.70 -15.76
CA ARG A 234 14.47 -3.80 -16.67
C ARG A 234 13.08 -3.48 -16.12
N VAL A 235 12.94 -2.30 -15.52
CA VAL A 235 11.78 -1.92 -14.70
C VAL A 235 11.36 -0.47 -14.93
N PHE A 236 10.13 -0.14 -14.54
CA PHE A 236 9.71 1.24 -14.26
C PHE A 236 10.41 1.67 -12.96
N ALA A 237 11.61 2.22 -13.11
CA ALA A 237 12.39 2.69 -11.98
C ALA A 237 11.71 3.93 -11.38
N LEU A 238 11.64 3.99 -10.05
CA LEU A 238 11.10 5.14 -9.33
C LEU A 238 11.80 6.43 -9.80
N PRO A 239 11.06 7.54 -10.00
CA PRO A 239 9.68 7.76 -9.58
C PRO A 239 8.60 7.41 -10.63
N VAL A 240 8.90 6.65 -11.69
CA VAL A 240 7.89 6.26 -12.68
C VAL A 240 6.83 5.37 -12.01
N GLU A 241 5.58 5.84 -11.96
CA GLU A 241 4.49 5.14 -11.27
C GLU A 241 4.04 3.88 -12.02
N ALA A 242 3.77 4.00 -13.32
CA ALA A 242 3.23 2.91 -14.12
C ALA A 242 3.54 3.11 -15.62
N PRO A 243 3.20 2.17 -16.52
CA PRO A 243 3.48 2.29 -17.96
C PRO A 243 2.99 3.58 -18.62
N THR A 244 1.90 4.17 -18.15
CA THR A 244 1.34 5.43 -18.67
C THR A 244 2.12 6.67 -18.23
N PHE A 245 3.03 6.55 -17.25
CA PHE A 245 3.80 7.66 -16.68
C PHE A 245 5.20 7.79 -17.28
N GLY A 246 5.74 6.74 -17.89
CA GLY A 246 7.09 6.76 -18.45
C GLY A 246 7.57 5.39 -18.92
N GLY A 247 8.76 5.36 -19.53
CA GLY A 247 9.39 4.14 -20.03
C GLY A 247 10.18 3.39 -18.95
N ARG A 248 10.43 2.10 -19.19
CA ARG A 248 11.33 1.29 -18.36
C ARG A 248 12.80 1.65 -18.60
N SER A 249 13.62 1.42 -17.59
CA SER A 249 15.09 1.50 -17.66
C SER A 249 15.73 0.21 -17.14
N LEU A 250 16.94 -0.10 -17.60
CA LEU A 250 17.75 -1.19 -17.06
C LEU A 250 18.60 -0.63 -15.92
N VAL A 251 18.27 -0.99 -14.68
CA VAL A 251 19.02 -0.57 -13.48
C VAL A 251 19.93 -1.69 -13.01
N SER A 252 21.15 -1.35 -12.56
CA SER A 252 22.16 -2.31 -12.09
C SER A 252 22.43 -2.10 -10.61
N ASN A 253 22.43 -3.17 -9.82
CA ASN A 253 22.70 -3.17 -8.38
C ASN A 253 21.96 -2.05 -7.59
N PRO A 254 20.61 -1.94 -7.72
CA PRO A 254 19.84 -0.81 -7.19
C PRO A 254 19.64 -0.80 -5.66
N TRP A 255 20.21 -1.76 -4.94
CA TRP A 255 20.08 -1.92 -3.49
C TRP A 255 20.88 -0.89 -2.70
N PHE A 256 20.42 -0.60 -1.49
CA PHE A 256 21.19 0.16 -0.51
C PHE A 256 21.94 -0.80 0.42
N LEU A 257 23.27 -0.78 0.42
CA LEU A 257 24.10 -1.77 1.13
C LEU A 257 23.95 -1.77 2.66
N ASP A 258 23.44 -0.69 3.25
CA ASP A 258 23.15 -0.65 4.69
C ASP A 258 21.79 -1.30 5.05
N ALA A 259 20.84 -1.28 4.11
CA ALA A 259 19.55 -1.95 4.22
C ALA A 259 19.60 -3.41 3.76
N SER A 260 20.25 -3.66 2.61
CA SER A 260 20.44 -4.97 1.98
C SER A 260 21.93 -5.29 1.82
N PRO A 261 22.63 -5.70 2.89
CA PRO A 261 24.10 -5.87 2.89
C PRO A 261 24.62 -6.89 1.88
N GLU A 262 23.82 -7.92 1.60
CA GLU A 262 24.16 -8.98 0.64
C GLU A 262 23.37 -8.84 -0.68
N GLY A 263 22.80 -7.66 -0.93
CA GLY A 263 21.95 -7.40 -2.09
C GLY A 263 20.58 -8.07 -1.95
N TRP A 264 19.83 -8.13 -3.05
CA TRP A 264 18.44 -8.62 -3.00
C TRP A 264 18.29 -10.13 -3.24
N HIS A 265 19.37 -10.83 -3.60
CA HIS A 265 19.33 -12.25 -4.00
C HIS A 265 20.05 -13.19 -3.03
N SER A 266 20.28 -12.76 -1.79
CA SER A 266 20.77 -13.59 -0.70
C SER A 266 19.79 -13.51 0.48
N ASP A 267 19.64 -14.60 1.24
CA ASP A 267 18.99 -14.59 2.57
C ASP A 267 20.01 -14.72 3.73
N GLY A 268 21.30 -14.52 3.44
CA GLY A 268 22.42 -14.73 4.35
C GLY A 268 22.88 -16.18 4.47
N THR A 269 22.13 -17.14 3.90
CA THR A 269 22.51 -18.56 3.85
C THR A 269 22.59 -19.08 2.42
N ASN A 270 21.60 -18.73 1.60
CA ASN A 270 21.44 -19.17 0.23
C ASN A 270 21.47 -17.95 -0.70
N HIS A 271 21.99 -18.17 -1.90
CA HIS A 271 21.96 -17.20 -3.00
C HIS A 271 21.01 -17.71 -4.08
N TYR A 272 20.23 -16.80 -4.66
CA TYR A 272 19.17 -17.09 -5.62
C TYR A 272 19.49 -16.47 -6.99
N THR A 273 19.03 -17.12 -8.05
CA THR A 273 19.13 -16.62 -9.44
C THR A 273 17.80 -16.09 -9.98
N TYR A 274 16.74 -16.21 -9.19
CA TYR A 274 15.38 -15.78 -9.49
C TYR A 274 14.91 -14.72 -8.49
N THR A 275 13.68 -14.22 -8.64
CA THR A 275 13.03 -13.15 -7.86
C THR A 275 12.80 -13.48 -6.37
N ARG A 276 13.87 -13.80 -5.64
CA ARG A 276 13.88 -14.16 -4.20
C ARG A 276 15.15 -13.67 -3.52
N GLY A 277 15.01 -13.26 -2.25
CA GLY A 277 16.12 -13.12 -1.31
C GLY A 277 15.65 -12.67 0.06
N ASN A 278 16.46 -11.84 0.75
CA ASN A 278 16.26 -11.53 2.16
C ASN A 278 14.96 -10.78 2.44
N ASN A 279 14.55 -9.87 1.55
CA ASN A 279 13.48 -8.91 1.81
C ASN A 279 12.13 -9.38 1.25
N ALA A 280 12.17 -10.07 0.10
CA ALA A 280 10.98 -10.46 -0.63
C ALA A 280 11.18 -11.75 -1.45
N TYR A 281 10.06 -12.41 -1.75
CA TYR A 281 9.95 -13.48 -2.71
C TYR A 281 8.75 -13.22 -3.63
N ALA A 282 9.01 -12.92 -4.90
CA ALA A 282 7.96 -12.64 -5.88
C ALA A 282 7.72 -13.84 -6.82
N TYR A 283 6.45 -14.22 -6.96
CA TYR A 283 5.99 -15.36 -7.78
C TYR A 283 4.51 -15.18 -8.19
N THR A 284 3.96 -16.05 -9.04
CA THR A 284 2.53 -16.01 -9.40
C THR A 284 1.67 -16.95 -8.53
N ASP A 285 0.40 -16.62 -8.29
CA ASP A 285 -0.58 -17.54 -7.69
C ASP A 285 -1.95 -17.50 -8.39
N TYR A 286 -2.00 -18.00 -9.62
CA TYR A 286 -3.20 -17.94 -10.47
C TYR A 286 -4.46 -18.59 -9.87
N THR A 287 -4.31 -19.45 -8.87
CA THR A 287 -5.40 -20.28 -8.33
C THR A 287 -5.73 -19.99 -6.87
N ASN A 288 -5.14 -18.94 -6.26
CA ASN A 288 -5.33 -18.57 -4.85
C ASN A 288 -5.08 -19.76 -3.91
N THR A 289 -4.03 -20.52 -4.21
CA THR A 289 -3.68 -21.73 -3.45
C THR A 289 -2.66 -21.45 -2.37
N ASN A 290 -2.15 -20.22 -2.34
CA ASN A 290 -1.05 -19.77 -1.50
C ASN A 290 0.23 -20.58 -1.76
N THR A 291 0.41 -21.05 -3.00
CA THR A 291 1.56 -21.83 -3.42
C THR A 291 2.39 -21.06 -4.44
N VAL A 292 3.70 -21.32 -4.44
CA VAL A 292 4.62 -20.70 -5.37
C VAL A 292 4.34 -21.20 -6.79
N GLY A 293 3.89 -20.30 -7.66
CA GLY A 293 3.81 -20.50 -9.11
C GLY A 293 5.09 -20.09 -9.84
N ASP A 294 4.95 -19.35 -10.93
CA ASP A 294 6.05 -18.94 -11.78
C ASP A 294 6.94 -17.90 -11.07
N VAL A 295 8.25 -17.97 -11.33
CA VAL A 295 9.27 -17.00 -10.87
C VAL A 295 10.02 -16.48 -12.10
N ALA A 296 10.48 -15.23 -12.06
CA ALA A 296 11.36 -14.75 -13.11
C ALA A 296 12.80 -15.21 -12.83
N GLU A 297 13.45 -15.82 -13.82
CA GLU A 297 14.82 -16.36 -13.71
C GLU A 297 15.84 -15.44 -14.41
N GLY A 298 16.72 -14.80 -13.64
CA GLY A 298 17.80 -13.96 -14.17
C GLY A 298 19.05 -14.75 -14.58
N GLY A 299 19.05 -16.07 -14.39
CA GLY A 299 20.19 -16.96 -14.64
C GLY A 299 21.40 -16.68 -13.75
N ALA A 300 22.55 -17.28 -14.08
CA ALA A 300 23.77 -17.19 -13.27
C ALA A 300 24.27 -15.75 -13.04
N ASN A 301 23.95 -14.84 -13.97
CA ASN A 301 24.33 -13.43 -13.93
C ASN A 301 23.23 -12.50 -13.37
N ARG A 302 22.07 -13.04 -12.99
CA ARG A 302 20.93 -12.27 -12.43
C ARG A 302 20.52 -11.09 -13.32
N VAL A 303 20.38 -11.35 -14.62
CA VAL A 303 19.96 -10.37 -15.63
C VAL A 303 18.47 -10.54 -15.89
N PHE A 304 17.66 -9.70 -15.24
CA PHE A 304 16.21 -9.65 -15.38
C PHE A 304 15.83 -8.60 -16.45
N ASP A 305 16.25 -8.86 -17.69
CA ASP A 305 15.97 -8.00 -18.86
C ASP A 305 14.94 -8.67 -19.78
N PHE A 306 13.67 -8.55 -19.40
CA PHE A 306 12.55 -9.18 -20.12
C PHE A 306 11.74 -8.17 -20.95
N PRO A 307 11.22 -8.56 -22.13
CA PRO A 307 10.34 -7.71 -22.92
C PRO A 307 9.01 -7.45 -22.20
N LEU A 308 8.35 -6.34 -22.53
CA LEU A 308 7.03 -5.98 -22.02
C LEU A 308 6.25 -5.25 -23.11
N ASP A 309 5.08 -5.78 -23.45
CA ASP A 309 4.04 -5.07 -24.19
C ASP A 309 2.72 -5.15 -23.41
N VAL A 310 2.28 -4.01 -22.86
CA VAL A 310 1.05 -3.93 -22.06
C VAL A 310 -0.23 -4.04 -22.91
N ASN A 311 -0.10 -4.14 -24.23
CA ASN A 311 -1.22 -4.35 -25.15
C ASN A 311 -1.34 -5.82 -25.60
N THR A 312 -0.56 -6.73 -25.02
CA THR A 312 -0.75 -8.18 -25.17
C THR A 312 -1.38 -8.76 -23.91
N PRO A 313 -1.89 -10.01 -23.95
CA PRO A 313 -2.36 -10.69 -22.75
C PRO A 313 -1.25 -10.77 -21.67
N PRO A 314 -1.58 -10.70 -20.37
CA PRO A 314 -0.58 -10.72 -19.31
C PRO A 314 0.40 -11.91 -19.35
N ALA A 315 -0.09 -13.08 -19.77
CA ALA A 315 0.73 -14.29 -19.89
C ALA A 315 2.00 -14.09 -20.76
N GLU A 316 1.98 -13.16 -21.71
CA GLU A 316 3.10 -12.89 -22.62
C GLU A 316 4.26 -12.10 -21.97
N TYR A 317 4.07 -11.56 -20.77
CA TYR A 317 5.08 -10.75 -20.06
C TYR A 317 5.21 -11.07 -18.57
N THR A 318 4.92 -12.32 -18.17
CA THR A 318 5.00 -12.78 -16.77
C THR A 318 6.33 -12.43 -16.10
N ASP A 319 7.47 -12.69 -16.75
CA ASP A 319 8.79 -12.41 -16.17
C ASP A 319 9.03 -10.91 -15.93
N ALA A 320 8.52 -10.04 -16.80
CA ALA A 320 8.63 -8.60 -16.63
C ALA A 320 7.79 -8.10 -15.45
N ALA A 321 6.58 -8.64 -15.27
CA ALA A 321 5.70 -8.30 -14.15
C ALA A 321 6.30 -8.75 -12.80
N LEU A 322 6.81 -9.98 -12.72
CA LEU A 322 7.48 -10.51 -11.53
C LEU A 322 8.77 -9.74 -11.19
N THR A 323 9.55 -9.37 -12.21
CA THR A 323 10.73 -8.51 -12.06
C THR A 323 10.36 -7.15 -11.49
N GLN A 324 9.27 -6.53 -11.96
CA GLN A 324 8.77 -5.25 -11.44
C GLN A 324 8.31 -5.36 -9.99
N LEU A 325 7.51 -6.38 -9.66
CA LEU A 325 7.00 -6.62 -8.31
C LEU A 325 8.14 -6.86 -7.31
N PHE A 326 9.12 -7.67 -7.69
CA PHE A 326 10.31 -7.93 -6.89
C PHE A 326 11.15 -6.66 -6.67
N TYR A 327 11.39 -5.89 -7.74
CA TYR A 327 12.10 -4.62 -7.66
C TYR A 327 11.41 -3.67 -6.68
N MET A 328 10.09 -3.51 -6.81
CA MET A 328 9.36 -2.52 -6.03
C MET A 328 9.28 -2.91 -4.55
N ASN A 329 9.04 -4.19 -4.21
CA ASN A 329 9.09 -4.66 -2.82
C ASN A 329 10.47 -4.40 -2.17
N ASN A 330 11.55 -4.69 -2.89
CA ASN A 330 12.90 -4.44 -2.37
C ASN A 330 13.24 -2.95 -2.29
N LYS A 331 12.76 -2.10 -3.22
CA LYS A 331 12.91 -0.64 -3.11
C LYS A 331 12.14 -0.09 -1.91
N MET A 332 10.91 -0.56 -1.66
CA MET A 332 10.15 -0.19 -0.47
C MET A 332 10.92 -0.54 0.80
N HIS A 333 11.43 -1.78 0.90
CA HIS A 333 12.30 -2.20 1.99
C HIS A 333 13.48 -1.22 2.20
N ASP A 334 14.30 -1.03 1.16
CA ASP A 334 15.54 -0.26 1.26
C ASP A 334 15.28 1.22 1.56
N ILE A 335 14.28 1.82 0.93
CA ILE A 335 13.92 3.23 1.15
C ILE A 335 13.44 3.43 2.58
N PHE A 336 12.49 2.62 3.06
CA PHE A 336 11.94 2.81 4.41
C PHE A 336 12.91 2.40 5.51
N TYR A 337 13.90 1.54 5.23
CA TYR A 337 15.04 1.31 6.12
C TYR A 337 15.76 2.63 6.45
N LYS A 338 15.99 3.48 5.43
CA LYS A 338 16.61 4.81 5.61
C LYS A 338 15.78 5.76 6.48
N PHE A 339 14.47 5.56 6.53
CA PHE A 339 13.55 6.34 7.36
C PHE A 339 13.25 5.67 8.71
N GLY A 340 13.99 4.61 9.05
CA GLY A 340 13.98 3.96 10.36
C GLY A 340 13.06 2.74 10.46
N PHE A 341 12.56 2.19 9.36
CA PHE A 341 11.90 0.88 9.36
C PHE A 341 12.95 -0.23 9.26
N THR A 342 13.68 -0.41 10.35
CA THR A 342 14.79 -1.36 10.52
C THR A 342 14.34 -2.62 11.25
N GLU A 343 15.28 -3.52 11.52
CA GLU A 343 15.03 -4.81 12.17
C GLU A 343 14.40 -4.66 13.57
N SER A 344 14.92 -3.78 14.42
CA SER A 344 14.32 -3.48 15.74
C SER A 344 13.00 -2.73 15.63
N ALA A 345 12.72 -2.10 14.49
CA ALA A 345 11.44 -1.50 14.17
C ALA A 345 10.47 -2.47 13.47
N ARG A 346 10.82 -3.77 13.41
CA ARG A 346 9.99 -4.88 12.91
C ARG A 346 9.77 -4.84 11.39
N ASN A 347 10.85 -4.57 10.64
CA ASN A 347 10.82 -4.67 9.18
C ASN A 347 10.69 -6.13 8.69
N PHE A 348 10.69 -6.31 7.36
CA PHE A 348 10.41 -7.60 6.73
C PHE A 348 11.68 -8.20 6.15
N GLN A 349 12.26 -9.20 6.80
CA GLN A 349 13.46 -9.86 6.31
C GLN A 349 13.66 -11.28 6.87
N ILE A 350 14.26 -12.16 6.06
CA ILE A 350 14.61 -13.52 6.51
C ILE A 350 15.69 -13.46 7.60
N ASN A 351 16.78 -12.75 7.34
CA ASN A 351 17.92 -12.64 8.23
C ASN A 351 18.12 -11.19 8.69
N ASN A 352 18.09 -11.01 10.01
CA ASN A 352 18.28 -9.70 10.66
C ASN A 352 19.73 -9.36 10.96
N PHE A 353 20.68 -10.22 10.55
CA PHE A 353 22.12 -10.02 10.74
C PHE A 353 22.52 -9.70 12.20
N GLY A 354 21.70 -10.14 13.17
CA GLY A 354 21.89 -9.86 14.60
C GLY A 354 21.59 -8.42 15.04
N LYS A 355 20.89 -7.62 14.22
CA LYS A 355 20.56 -6.21 14.51
C LYS A 355 19.30 -6.01 15.38
N GLY A 356 18.58 -7.08 15.72
CA GLY A 356 17.35 -7.03 16.53
C GLY A 356 16.14 -7.57 15.78
N GLY A 357 14.95 -7.45 16.38
CA GLY A 357 13.70 -7.95 15.81
C GLY A 357 13.64 -9.47 15.66
N PHE A 358 12.52 -9.95 15.12
CA PHE A 358 12.31 -11.35 14.73
C PHE A 358 12.31 -11.47 13.21
N GLY A 359 13.30 -12.18 12.64
CA GLY A 359 13.37 -12.42 11.19
C GLY A 359 12.49 -13.59 10.73
N ASN A 360 12.79 -14.13 9.55
CA ASN A 360 11.99 -15.10 8.79
C ASN A 360 10.65 -14.56 8.30
N ASP A 361 10.57 -13.27 8.00
CA ASP A 361 9.33 -12.60 7.62
C ASP A 361 9.47 -11.69 6.38
N ALA A 362 10.25 -12.14 5.40
CA ALA A 362 10.27 -11.52 4.07
C ALA A 362 8.87 -11.51 3.42
N VAL A 363 8.60 -10.49 2.63
CA VAL A 363 7.31 -10.36 1.92
C VAL A 363 7.16 -11.42 0.85
N ARG A 364 6.08 -12.22 0.95
CA ARG A 364 5.60 -13.05 -0.16
C ARG A 364 4.77 -12.18 -1.09
N ALA A 365 5.29 -11.89 -2.28
CA ALA A 365 4.65 -10.98 -3.23
C ALA A 365 4.08 -11.76 -4.42
N GLU A 366 2.76 -11.86 -4.48
CA GLU A 366 2.05 -12.70 -5.43
C GLU A 366 1.54 -11.84 -6.58
N ALA A 367 2.02 -12.12 -7.80
CA ALA A 367 1.50 -11.50 -9.01
C ALA A 367 0.33 -12.31 -9.55
N ARG A 368 -0.71 -11.61 -10.03
CA ARG A 368 -1.89 -12.18 -10.67
C ARG A 368 -2.56 -13.24 -9.81
N ASP A 369 -2.67 -12.93 -8.53
CA ASP A 369 -3.28 -13.83 -7.59
C ASP A 369 -4.76 -14.06 -7.96
N GLY A 370 -5.18 -15.33 -8.00
CA GLY A 370 -6.51 -15.75 -8.42
C GLY A 370 -7.62 -15.46 -7.41
N GLY A 371 -7.28 -14.89 -6.25
CA GLY A 371 -8.20 -14.59 -5.16
C GLY A 371 -9.05 -13.35 -5.42
N GLY A 372 -8.67 -12.53 -6.41
CA GLY A 372 -9.41 -11.32 -6.75
C GLY A 372 -9.06 -10.70 -8.11
N THR A 373 -9.78 -9.63 -8.42
CA THR A 373 -9.56 -8.71 -9.54
C THR A 373 -9.87 -7.30 -9.06
N ASP A 374 -9.40 -6.29 -9.80
CA ASP A 374 -9.74 -4.88 -9.56
C ASP A 374 -9.43 -4.42 -8.13
N ASN A 375 -8.31 -4.92 -7.60
CA ASN A 375 -7.96 -4.81 -6.19
C ASN A 375 -6.47 -5.20 -6.01
N ALA A 376 -5.95 -5.03 -4.81
CA ALA A 376 -4.74 -5.65 -4.28
C ALA A 376 -4.84 -5.72 -2.76
N ASN A 377 -4.01 -6.53 -2.11
CA ASN A 377 -4.06 -6.62 -0.65
C ASN A 377 -2.69 -6.87 -0.01
N PHE A 378 -2.64 -6.63 1.30
CA PHE A 378 -1.49 -6.97 2.13
C PHE A 378 -1.93 -7.50 3.50
N SER A 379 -1.40 -8.66 3.89
CA SER A 379 -1.55 -9.21 5.24
C SER A 379 -0.32 -8.92 6.09
N THR A 380 -0.53 -8.32 7.27
CA THR A 380 0.57 -7.93 8.18
C THR A 380 0.45 -8.64 9.53
N PRO A 381 0.97 -9.87 9.65
CA PRO A 381 1.11 -10.51 10.95
C PRO A 381 2.16 -9.79 11.81
N SER A 382 2.22 -10.16 13.09
CA SER A 382 3.26 -9.69 14.02
C SER A 382 4.68 -9.99 13.51
N ASP A 383 5.68 -9.32 14.09
CA ASP A 383 7.11 -9.53 13.79
C ASP A 383 7.49 -11.03 13.80
N GLY A 384 8.24 -11.47 12.78
CA GLY A 384 8.58 -12.88 12.55
C GLY A 384 7.45 -13.74 11.95
N GLY A 385 6.23 -13.20 11.80
CA GLY A 385 5.18 -13.79 10.97
C GLY A 385 5.32 -13.32 9.53
N VAL A 386 5.17 -14.22 8.56
CA VAL A 386 5.41 -13.95 7.14
C VAL A 386 4.27 -13.10 6.55
N PRO A 387 4.53 -11.85 6.12
CA PRO A 387 3.53 -11.04 5.43
C PRO A 387 3.36 -11.50 3.97
N ARG A 388 2.18 -11.21 3.41
CA ARG A 388 1.83 -11.54 2.03
C ARG A 388 1.16 -10.37 1.34
N MET A 389 1.69 -10.00 0.18
CA MET A 389 1.12 -9.04 -0.75
C MET A 389 0.52 -9.80 -1.93
N GLN A 390 -0.72 -9.50 -2.30
CA GLN A 390 -1.38 -10.12 -3.44
C GLN A 390 -1.81 -9.04 -4.44
N MET A 391 -1.19 -9.08 -5.62
CA MET A 391 -1.48 -8.19 -6.72
C MET A 391 -2.42 -8.88 -7.69
N TYR A 392 -3.48 -8.20 -8.09
CA TYR A 392 -4.48 -8.77 -8.99
C TYR A 392 -4.42 -8.16 -10.39
N LEU A 393 -5.12 -8.84 -11.30
CA LEU A 393 -5.47 -8.27 -12.59
C LEU A 393 -6.63 -7.29 -12.43
N TRP A 394 -6.60 -6.23 -13.24
CA TRP A 394 -7.62 -5.20 -13.32
C TRP A 394 -8.33 -5.28 -14.66
N GLY A 395 -9.63 -4.98 -14.63
CA GLY A 395 -10.64 -5.22 -15.64
C GLY A 395 -10.10 -5.03 -17.05
N PRO A 396 -10.48 -5.90 -18.00
CA PRO A 396 -9.81 -5.95 -19.26
C PRO A 396 -10.01 -4.63 -19.99
N LYS A 397 -8.90 -3.94 -20.29
CA LYS A 397 -8.88 -2.79 -21.21
C LYS A 397 -9.54 -3.15 -22.53
N THR A 398 -9.45 -4.41 -22.91
CA THR A 398 -10.11 -4.97 -24.09
C THR A 398 -10.47 -6.43 -23.84
N GLN A 399 -11.76 -6.76 -23.90
CA GLN A 399 -12.21 -8.15 -23.95
C GLN A 399 -11.98 -8.72 -25.34
N ASN A 400 -11.41 -9.93 -25.42
CA ASN A 400 -11.12 -10.58 -26.69
C ASN A 400 -11.25 -12.10 -26.55
N PHE A 401 -12.46 -12.61 -26.74
CA PHE A 401 -12.74 -14.05 -26.73
C PHE A 401 -12.91 -14.66 -28.13
N LEU A 402 -12.99 -13.83 -29.17
CA LEU A 402 -13.13 -14.24 -30.57
C LEU A 402 -12.17 -13.44 -31.45
N SER A 403 -11.31 -14.13 -32.18
CA SER A 403 -10.41 -13.53 -33.19
C SER A 403 -10.31 -14.44 -34.42
N TYR A 404 -9.69 -13.94 -35.50
CA TYR A 404 -9.61 -14.65 -36.77
C TYR A 404 -8.16 -14.77 -37.25
N ASN A 405 -7.79 -15.95 -37.77
CA ASN A 405 -6.55 -16.18 -38.49
C ASN A 405 -6.74 -16.02 -40.01
N ALA A 406 -7.97 -16.19 -40.50
CA ALA A 406 -8.34 -16.03 -41.91
C ALA A 406 -9.85 -15.78 -42.07
N PRO A 407 -10.29 -15.13 -43.16
CA PRO A 407 -9.49 -14.44 -44.17
C PRO A 407 -8.87 -13.14 -43.65
N SER A 408 -7.92 -12.57 -44.39
CA SER A 408 -7.10 -11.42 -43.94
C SER A 408 -7.90 -10.17 -43.57
N ASP A 409 -9.08 -9.98 -44.14
CA ASP A 409 -9.98 -8.87 -43.84
C ASP A 409 -10.79 -9.05 -42.54
N LEU A 410 -10.79 -10.27 -41.96
CA LEU A 410 -11.28 -10.49 -40.59
C LEU A 410 -10.16 -10.42 -39.54
N VAL A 411 -8.90 -10.58 -39.94
CA VAL A 411 -7.76 -10.52 -39.02
C VAL A 411 -7.67 -9.12 -38.39
N GLY A 412 -7.51 -9.07 -37.06
CA GLY A 412 -7.42 -7.82 -36.29
C GLY A 412 -8.78 -7.23 -35.86
N ARG A 413 -9.91 -7.83 -36.26
CA ARG A 413 -11.22 -7.47 -35.69
C ARG A 413 -11.31 -7.93 -34.24
N LEU A 414 -12.00 -7.15 -33.41
CA LEU A 414 -12.28 -7.43 -32.00
C LEU A 414 -13.80 -7.39 -31.75
N PRO A 415 -14.53 -8.45 -32.11
CA PRO A 415 -15.98 -8.48 -31.96
C PRO A 415 -16.38 -8.43 -30.49
N VAL A 416 -17.47 -7.71 -30.17
CA VAL A 416 -18.10 -7.79 -28.86
C VAL A 416 -18.74 -9.17 -28.73
N VAL A 417 -18.39 -9.87 -27.66
CA VAL A 417 -18.84 -11.25 -27.42
C VAL A 417 -19.26 -11.49 -25.98
N GLY A 418 -20.30 -12.28 -25.80
CA GLY A 418 -20.66 -12.91 -24.54
C GLY A 418 -20.19 -14.35 -24.53
N VAL A 419 -19.99 -14.94 -23.35
CA VAL A 419 -19.50 -16.32 -23.21
C VAL A 419 -20.57 -17.25 -22.66
N ASN A 420 -20.40 -18.56 -22.82
CA ASN A 420 -21.25 -19.54 -22.15
C ASN A 420 -21.06 -19.46 -20.62
N SER A 421 -22.18 -19.31 -19.90
CA SER A 421 -22.25 -19.18 -18.44
C SER A 421 -23.28 -20.16 -17.90
N GLY A 422 -22.85 -21.08 -17.03
CA GLY A 422 -23.71 -22.11 -16.42
C GLY A 422 -23.77 -23.45 -17.16
N PHE A 423 -23.09 -23.58 -18.31
CA PHE A 423 -22.91 -24.84 -19.04
C PHE A 423 -21.62 -24.79 -19.88
N GLY A 424 -21.06 -25.95 -20.24
CA GLY A 424 -19.82 -26.02 -21.01
C GLY A 424 -18.55 -25.58 -20.23
N PRO A 425 -17.36 -25.85 -20.78
CA PRO A 425 -16.11 -25.35 -20.22
C PRO A 425 -15.94 -23.83 -20.43
N THR A 426 -15.05 -23.23 -19.65
CA THR A 426 -14.64 -21.83 -19.86
C THR A 426 -13.63 -21.74 -21.00
N ILE A 427 -13.70 -20.67 -21.78
CA ILE A 427 -12.81 -20.42 -22.92
C ILE A 427 -11.34 -20.40 -22.50
N ALA A 428 -11.02 -19.81 -21.33
CA ALA A 428 -9.66 -19.72 -20.81
C ALA A 428 -8.98 -21.09 -20.62
N THR A 429 -9.75 -22.13 -20.26
CA THR A 429 -9.19 -23.48 -20.02
C THR A 429 -9.34 -24.42 -21.21
N ASN A 430 -10.18 -24.06 -22.17
CA ASN A 430 -10.46 -24.87 -23.35
C ASN A 430 -10.47 -23.96 -24.60
N PRO A 431 -9.32 -23.38 -24.98
CA PRO A 431 -9.25 -22.56 -26.18
C PRO A 431 -9.41 -23.43 -27.43
N VAL A 432 -10.08 -22.91 -28.45
CA VAL A 432 -10.33 -23.62 -29.71
C VAL A 432 -9.90 -22.77 -30.88
N THR A 433 -9.13 -23.35 -31.80
CA THR A 433 -8.80 -22.75 -33.09
C THR A 433 -9.19 -23.73 -34.19
N ALA A 434 -10.11 -23.35 -35.07
CA ALA A 434 -10.55 -24.18 -36.17
C ALA A 434 -11.25 -23.38 -37.26
N ASP A 435 -11.52 -24.04 -38.40
CA ASP A 435 -12.37 -23.44 -39.43
C ASP A 435 -13.83 -23.41 -38.99
N VAL A 436 -14.50 -22.32 -39.34
CA VAL A 436 -15.91 -22.08 -39.03
C VAL A 436 -16.79 -22.70 -40.11
N VAL A 437 -17.85 -23.38 -39.71
CA VAL A 437 -18.84 -24.00 -40.60
C VAL A 437 -20.24 -23.57 -40.18
N LEU A 438 -21.03 -23.07 -41.15
CA LEU A 438 -22.44 -22.74 -40.92
C LEU A 438 -23.27 -24.01 -40.73
N VAL A 439 -24.06 -24.06 -39.67
CA VAL A 439 -24.93 -25.22 -39.39
C VAL A 439 -26.26 -25.17 -40.16
N SER A 440 -26.89 -26.32 -40.28
CA SER A 440 -28.21 -26.56 -40.87
C SER A 440 -28.96 -27.56 -39.97
N PRO A 441 -30.17 -27.23 -39.47
CA PRO A 441 -30.84 -25.93 -39.58
C PRO A 441 -30.07 -24.80 -38.88
N ILE A 442 -30.13 -23.58 -39.43
CA ILE A 442 -29.28 -22.45 -39.00
C ILE A 442 -29.43 -22.08 -37.52
N LYS A 443 -30.63 -22.29 -36.95
CA LYS A 443 -30.91 -22.04 -35.53
C LYS A 443 -30.38 -23.12 -34.59
N GLY A 444 -29.97 -24.30 -35.08
CA GLY A 444 -29.40 -25.37 -34.27
C GLY A 444 -30.30 -25.94 -33.15
N CYS A 445 -31.62 -25.74 -33.24
CA CYS A 445 -32.58 -26.19 -32.22
C CYS A 445 -33.03 -27.64 -32.36
N THR A 446 -32.68 -28.28 -33.46
CA THR A 446 -32.93 -29.69 -33.74
C THR A 446 -31.64 -30.35 -34.21
N THR A 447 -31.65 -31.68 -34.35
CA THR A 447 -30.51 -32.44 -34.86
C THR A 447 -29.99 -31.85 -36.17
N LEU A 448 -28.70 -31.51 -36.19
CA LEU A 448 -28.06 -30.89 -37.36
C LEU A 448 -27.92 -31.90 -38.51
N SER A 449 -28.18 -31.44 -39.73
CA SER A 449 -28.07 -32.23 -40.97
C SER A 449 -26.67 -32.16 -41.61
N ASN A 450 -25.78 -31.29 -41.13
CA ASN A 450 -24.41 -31.17 -41.63
C ASN A 450 -23.64 -32.49 -41.46
N THR A 451 -22.85 -32.85 -42.48
CA THR A 451 -22.21 -34.16 -42.58
C THR A 451 -20.88 -34.28 -41.84
N ASN A 452 -20.22 -33.19 -41.42
CA ASN A 452 -19.06 -33.29 -40.55
C ASN A 452 -18.70 -31.96 -39.83
N LEU A 453 -18.97 -31.84 -38.52
CA LEU A 453 -18.42 -30.76 -37.70
C LEU A 453 -17.14 -31.17 -36.95
N THR A 454 -16.63 -32.40 -37.18
CA THR A 454 -15.41 -32.90 -36.54
C THR A 454 -14.24 -31.95 -36.78
N GLY A 455 -13.69 -31.42 -35.70
CA GLY A 455 -12.55 -30.51 -35.77
C GLY A 455 -12.89 -29.09 -36.24
N LYS A 456 -14.18 -28.69 -36.25
CA LYS A 456 -14.67 -27.40 -36.75
C LYS A 456 -15.36 -26.58 -35.64
N ILE A 457 -15.49 -25.28 -35.86
CA ILE A 457 -16.34 -24.39 -35.06
C ILE A 457 -17.69 -24.24 -35.75
N ALA A 458 -18.77 -24.48 -35.00
CA ALA A 458 -20.13 -24.34 -35.51
C ALA A 458 -20.59 -22.88 -35.46
N LEU A 459 -20.98 -22.29 -36.58
CA LEU A 459 -21.67 -20.99 -36.63
C LEU A 459 -23.18 -21.20 -36.61
N ILE A 460 -23.85 -20.66 -35.59
CA ILE A 460 -25.27 -20.89 -35.31
C ILE A 460 -25.98 -19.56 -35.09
N GLU A 461 -27.17 -19.38 -35.68
CA GLU A 461 -28.00 -18.22 -35.41
C GLU A 461 -28.73 -18.38 -34.07
N ARG A 462 -28.80 -17.30 -33.28
CA ARG A 462 -29.65 -17.23 -32.10
C ARG A 462 -31.11 -17.43 -32.52
N GLY A 463 -31.86 -18.19 -31.72
CA GLY A 463 -33.22 -18.56 -32.09
C GLY A 463 -33.96 -19.17 -30.92
N ASP A 464 -34.92 -20.04 -31.24
CA ASP A 464 -36.09 -20.33 -30.39
C ASP A 464 -35.83 -21.32 -29.24
N CYS A 465 -34.58 -21.72 -29.02
CA CYS A 465 -34.17 -22.73 -28.03
C CYS A 465 -32.98 -22.26 -27.19
N ASN A 466 -32.81 -22.89 -26.02
CA ASN A 466 -31.72 -22.60 -25.08
C ASN A 466 -30.33 -22.79 -25.73
N PHE A 467 -29.36 -21.99 -25.30
CA PHE A 467 -27.99 -22.05 -25.83
C PHE A 467 -27.32 -23.40 -25.62
N ALA A 468 -27.52 -24.03 -24.46
CA ALA A 468 -27.01 -25.36 -24.15
C ALA A 468 -27.44 -26.43 -25.19
N VAL A 469 -28.68 -26.34 -25.70
CA VAL A 469 -29.20 -27.25 -26.74
C VAL A 469 -28.42 -27.08 -28.05
N LYS A 470 -28.15 -25.83 -28.45
CA LYS A 470 -27.37 -25.52 -29.66
C LYS A 470 -25.95 -26.11 -29.56
N PHE A 471 -25.31 -25.93 -28.40
CA PHE A 471 -23.98 -26.45 -28.12
C PHE A 471 -23.97 -27.98 -28.15
N LYS A 472 -24.94 -28.61 -27.49
CA LYS A 472 -25.05 -30.08 -27.46
C LYS A 472 -25.24 -30.66 -28.86
N ASN A 473 -26.13 -30.06 -29.67
CA ASN A 473 -26.36 -30.50 -31.04
C ASN A 473 -25.11 -30.35 -31.94
N ALA A 474 -24.31 -29.30 -31.75
CA ALA A 474 -23.04 -29.12 -32.45
C ALA A 474 -21.97 -30.12 -31.97
N GLN A 475 -21.85 -30.32 -30.66
CA GLN A 475 -20.95 -31.28 -30.03
C GLN A 475 -21.21 -32.71 -30.51
N ASP A 476 -22.48 -33.12 -30.60
CA ASP A 476 -22.86 -34.47 -31.03
C ASP A 476 -22.53 -34.73 -32.52
N LYS A 477 -22.14 -33.68 -33.26
CA LYS A 477 -21.62 -33.77 -34.63
C LYS A 477 -20.11 -33.56 -34.73
N GLY A 478 -19.42 -33.48 -33.59
CA GLY A 478 -17.96 -33.40 -33.48
C GLY A 478 -17.39 -31.97 -33.46
N ALA A 479 -18.23 -30.93 -33.34
CA ALA A 479 -17.74 -29.56 -33.23
C ALA A 479 -16.79 -29.42 -32.03
N LEU A 480 -15.73 -28.62 -32.20
CA LEU A 480 -14.81 -28.27 -31.11
C LEU A 480 -15.29 -27.05 -30.32
N GLY A 481 -16.11 -26.20 -30.92
CA GLY A 481 -16.65 -24.99 -30.29
C GLY A 481 -17.80 -24.38 -31.09
N VAL A 482 -18.45 -23.36 -30.52
CA VAL A 482 -19.62 -22.71 -31.13
C VAL A 482 -19.47 -21.19 -31.17
N ILE A 483 -19.79 -20.59 -32.30
CA ILE A 483 -20.07 -19.15 -32.44
C ILE A 483 -21.57 -19.03 -32.66
N VAL A 484 -22.27 -18.52 -31.66
CA VAL A 484 -23.65 -18.07 -31.82
C VAL A 484 -23.62 -16.62 -32.26
N TYR A 485 -24.44 -16.23 -33.24
CA TYR A 485 -24.62 -14.82 -33.56
C TYR A 485 -26.08 -14.42 -33.36
N ASN A 486 -26.29 -13.21 -32.86
CA ASN A 486 -27.61 -12.66 -32.65
C ASN A 486 -28.41 -12.60 -33.97
N ALA A 487 -29.71 -12.90 -33.92
CA ALA A 487 -30.61 -12.53 -35.00
C ALA A 487 -30.80 -11.00 -35.02
N SER A 488 -31.32 -10.44 -36.12
CA SER A 488 -31.45 -8.98 -36.30
C SER A 488 -32.31 -8.29 -35.23
N ASP A 489 -33.21 -9.02 -34.59
CA ASP A 489 -34.13 -8.56 -33.54
C ASP A 489 -33.71 -9.00 -32.12
N SER A 490 -32.54 -9.63 -31.97
CA SER A 490 -32.08 -10.13 -30.68
C SER A 490 -31.61 -9.01 -29.75
N PRO A 491 -31.72 -9.19 -28.42
CA PRO A 491 -31.12 -8.28 -27.44
C PRO A 491 -29.62 -8.11 -27.64
N ALA A 492 -29.05 -7.05 -27.06
CA ALA A 492 -27.60 -6.83 -27.01
C ALA A 492 -26.85 -8.08 -26.54
N VAL A 493 -25.60 -8.21 -26.99
CA VAL A 493 -24.74 -9.33 -26.65
C VAL A 493 -24.56 -9.38 -25.12
N GLY A 494 -24.74 -10.57 -24.56
CA GLY A 494 -24.55 -10.87 -23.16
C GLY A 494 -24.16 -12.33 -22.97
N ASN A 495 -23.91 -12.75 -21.73
CA ASN A 495 -23.54 -14.14 -21.47
C ASN A 495 -24.69 -15.09 -21.77
N MET A 496 -24.37 -16.25 -22.33
CA MET A 496 -25.32 -17.29 -22.66
C MET A 496 -25.59 -18.14 -21.43
N GLY A 497 -26.79 -18.04 -20.85
CA GLY A 497 -27.24 -18.87 -19.72
C GLY A 497 -27.73 -20.26 -20.11
N GLY A 498 -27.74 -21.21 -19.17
CA GLY A 498 -28.30 -22.55 -19.34
C GLY A 498 -27.81 -23.52 -18.26
N THR A 499 -28.32 -24.76 -18.27
CA THR A 499 -27.89 -25.84 -17.38
C THR A 499 -27.85 -27.16 -18.15
N ASP A 500 -26.66 -27.56 -18.60
CA ASP A 500 -26.40 -28.88 -19.20
C ASP A 500 -24.94 -29.26 -18.95
N THR A 501 -24.72 -30.23 -18.07
CA THR A 501 -23.39 -30.69 -17.66
C THR A 501 -22.73 -31.63 -18.68
N THR A 502 -23.46 -32.03 -19.72
CA THR A 502 -22.95 -32.91 -20.79
C THR A 502 -22.29 -32.13 -21.93
N VAL A 503 -22.43 -30.80 -21.93
CA VAL A 503 -21.71 -29.91 -22.85
C VAL A 503 -20.26 -29.77 -22.39
N THR A 504 -19.34 -30.05 -23.31
CA THR A 504 -17.89 -30.12 -23.12
C THR A 504 -17.12 -29.22 -24.09
N ILE A 505 -17.82 -28.41 -24.89
CA ILE A 505 -17.23 -27.48 -25.85
C ILE A 505 -17.52 -26.02 -25.47
N PRO A 506 -16.55 -25.09 -25.64
CA PRO A 506 -16.72 -23.67 -25.37
C PRO A 506 -17.50 -22.97 -26.49
N GLY A 507 -17.91 -21.73 -26.24
CA GLY A 507 -18.44 -20.90 -27.31
C GLY A 507 -18.74 -19.47 -26.91
N VAL A 508 -18.98 -18.65 -27.94
CA VAL A 508 -19.24 -17.22 -27.82
C VAL A 508 -20.57 -16.85 -28.47
N LEU A 509 -21.20 -15.80 -27.96
CA LEU A 509 -22.31 -15.11 -28.61
C LEU A 509 -21.78 -13.78 -29.15
N THR A 510 -21.93 -13.51 -30.43
CA THR A 510 -21.55 -12.23 -31.06
C THR A 510 -22.74 -11.51 -31.67
N GLU A 511 -22.51 -10.27 -32.10
CA GLU A 511 -23.50 -9.41 -32.74
C GLU A 511 -23.98 -9.97 -34.08
N ASN A 512 -25.17 -9.54 -34.51
CA ASN A 512 -25.74 -9.96 -35.79
C ASN A 512 -24.81 -9.59 -36.96
N ALA A 513 -24.27 -8.36 -36.96
CA ALA A 513 -23.41 -7.84 -38.02
C ALA A 513 -22.15 -8.70 -38.21
N GLU A 514 -21.55 -9.17 -37.11
CA GLU A 514 -20.37 -10.03 -37.17
C GLU A 514 -20.73 -11.43 -37.69
N GLY A 515 -21.84 -12.01 -37.22
CA GLY A 515 -22.31 -13.30 -37.70
C GLY A 515 -22.64 -13.32 -39.19
N GLU A 516 -23.36 -12.31 -39.68
CA GLU A 516 -23.67 -12.17 -41.11
C GLU A 516 -22.41 -11.91 -41.95
N LEU A 517 -21.40 -11.21 -41.40
CA LEU A 517 -20.10 -11.08 -42.05
C LEU A 517 -19.43 -12.44 -42.23
N ILE A 518 -19.32 -13.26 -41.18
CA ILE A 518 -18.75 -14.62 -41.26
C ILE A 518 -19.54 -15.45 -42.29
N LYS A 519 -20.86 -15.44 -42.19
CA LYS A 519 -21.77 -16.18 -43.10
C LYS A 519 -21.60 -15.76 -44.55
N SER A 520 -21.37 -14.47 -44.83
CA SER A 520 -21.10 -13.99 -46.19
C SER A 520 -19.79 -14.58 -46.77
N LYS A 521 -18.74 -14.71 -45.94
CA LYS A 521 -17.47 -15.33 -46.35
C LYS A 521 -17.66 -16.81 -46.65
N LEU A 522 -18.36 -17.52 -45.77
CA LEU A 522 -18.66 -18.94 -45.95
C LEU A 522 -19.51 -19.18 -47.21
N SER A 523 -20.51 -18.34 -47.48
CA SER A 523 -21.35 -18.43 -48.69
C SER A 523 -20.57 -18.18 -49.98
N ALA A 524 -19.48 -17.40 -49.90
CA ALA A 524 -18.53 -17.17 -50.98
C ALA A 524 -17.43 -18.23 -51.07
N ASN A 525 -17.55 -19.37 -50.37
CA ASN A 525 -16.54 -20.43 -50.26
C ASN A 525 -15.17 -19.94 -49.76
N THR A 526 -15.14 -18.85 -48.99
CA THR A 526 -13.92 -18.37 -48.34
C THR A 526 -13.78 -19.05 -46.98
N VAL A 527 -12.62 -19.64 -46.71
CA VAL A 527 -12.32 -20.26 -45.42
C VAL A 527 -12.24 -19.18 -44.34
N VAL A 528 -13.06 -19.31 -43.30
CA VAL A 528 -12.93 -18.54 -42.07
C VAL A 528 -12.30 -19.42 -41.02
N ASN A 529 -11.14 -19.04 -40.50
CA ASN A 529 -10.47 -19.72 -39.40
C ASN A 529 -10.49 -18.80 -38.18
N ALA A 530 -11.09 -19.27 -37.08
CA ALA A 530 -11.33 -18.47 -35.89
C ALA A 530 -10.70 -19.09 -34.65
N ASN A 531 -10.33 -18.23 -33.71
CA ASN A 531 -9.92 -18.59 -32.35
C ASN A 531 -11.02 -18.20 -31.38
N ILE A 532 -11.55 -19.17 -30.64
CA ILE A 532 -12.32 -18.98 -29.42
C ILE A 532 -11.33 -19.19 -28.27
N LYS A 533 -10.67 -18.11 -27.84
CA LYS A 533 -9.62 -18.11 -26.80
C LYS A 533 -9.71 -16.80 -26.03
N ASP A 534 -9.44 -16.84 -24.73
CA ASP A 534 -9.29 -15.62 -23.94
C ASP A 534 -7.93 -14.98 -24.22
N ASN A 535 -7.95 -13.96 -25.09
CA ASN A 535 -6.83 -13.08 -25.37
C ASN A 535 -7.13 -11.67 -24.82
N SER A 536 -7.96 -11.58 -23.77
CA SER A 536 -8.32 -10.30 -23.18
C SER A 536 -7.07 -9.62 -22.63
N ILE A 537 -6.99 -8.32 -22.87
CA ILE A 537 -5.88 -7.49 -22.40
C ILE A 537 -6.28 -6.96 -21.04
N TRP A 538 -5.86 -7.67 -20.01
CA TRP A 538 -5.98 -7.24 -18.62
C TRP A 538 -4.84 -6.32 -18.23
N ILE A 539 -5.11 -5.42 -17.30
CA ILE A 539 -4.08 -4.56 -16.72
C ILE A 539 -3.50 -5.30 -15.52
N ASP A 540 -2.17 -5.46 -15.51
CA ASP A 540 -1.47 -6.14 -14.43
C ASP A 540 -1.12 -5.16 -13.31
N GLY A 541 -1.76 -5.29 -12.14
CA GLY A 541 -1.51 -4.42 -11.00
C GLY A 541 -0.06 -4.44 -10.52
N SER A 542 0.68 -5.51 -10.80
CA SER A 542 2.11 -5.64 -10.47
C SER A 542 3.00 -4.64 -11.22
N LEU A 543 2.49 -4.02 -12.29
CA LEU A 543 3.18 -2.99 -13.07
C LEU A 543 2.91 -1.56 -12.57
N ASP A 544 2.03 -1.39 -11.58
CA ASP A 544 1.71 -0.12 -10.95
C ASP A 544 2.49 0.02 -9.63
N ASN A 545 3.61 0.75 -9.66
CA ASN A 545 4.41 1.02 -8.47
C ASN A 545 3.61 1.78 -7.39
N GLY A 546 2.58 2.54 -7.75
CA GLY A 546 1.70 3.22 -6.81
C GLY A 546 0.91 2.23 -5.97
N ILE A 547 0.28 1.24 -6.62
CA ILE A 547 -0.45 0.17 -5.92
C ILE A 547 0.50 -0.70 -5.09
N VAL A 548 1.64 -1.13 -5.65
CA VAL A 548 2.62 -1.94 -4.88
C VAL A 548 3.15 -1.17 -3.66
N ALA A 549 3.42 0.13 -3.79
CA ALA A 549 3.82 0.98 -2.68
C ALA A 549 2.72 1.13 -1.62
N HIS A 550 1.45 1.27 -2.05
CA HIS A 550 0.29 1.31 -1.17
C HIS A 550 0.20 0.03 -0.34
N GLU A 551 0.23 -1.13 -0.98
CA GLU A 551 0.13 -2.42 -0.28
C GLU A 551 1.27 -2.62 0.73
N TYR A 552 2.52 -2.33 0.33
CA TYR A 552 3.65 -2.39 1.26
C TYR A 552 3.51 -1.36 2.40
N GLY A 553 2.86 -0.23 2.13
CA GLY A 553 2.51 0.79 3.12
C GLY A 553 1.63 0.26 4.25
N HIS A 554 0.75 -0.70 3.99
CA HIS A 554 0.00 -1.40 5.05
C HIS A 554 0.95 -2.18 5.96
N GLY A 555 1.93 -2.87 5.38
CA GLY A 555 2.98 -3.55 6.13
C GLY A 555 3.74 -2.61 7.06
N ILE A 556 4.22 -1.49 6.52
CA ILE A 556 4.99 -0.48 7.27
C ILE A 556 4.15 0.11 8.41
N SER A 557 2.93 0.55 8.11
CA SER A 557 2.06 1.22 9.08
C SER A 557 1.61 0.29 10.21
N ASN A 558 1.24 -0.95 9.90
CA ASN A 558 0.88 -1.96 10.90
C ASN A 558 2.06 -2.34 11.78
N ARG A 559 3.23 -2.66 11.19
CA ARG A 559 4.44 -3.03 11.97
C ARG A 559 4.98 -1.86 12.80
N SER A 560 4.81 -0.62 12.35
CA SER A 560 5.30 0.55 13.10
C SER A 560 4.37 0.95 14.26
N THR A 561 3.08 0.59 14.19
CA THR A 561 2.06 1.04 15.15
C THR A 561 1.90 0.07 16.32
N GLY A 562 2.01 0.56 17.56
CA GLY A 562 1.68 -0.20 18.76
C GLY A 562 2.34 -1.58 18.86
N SER A 563 1.54 -2.65 19.01
CA SER A 563 2.01 -4.04 19.09
C SER A 563 2.64 -4.58 17.81
N GLY A 564 2.57 -3.85 16.68
CA GLY A 564 3.14 -4.26 15.40
C GLY A 564 2.21 -5.13 14.55
N SER A 565 1.00 -5.36 15.03
CA SER A 565 -0.11 -6.01 14.33
C SER A 565 -1.41 -5.58 15.01
N SER A 566 -2.54 -5.73 14.33
CA SER A 566 -3.91 -5.51 14.84
C SER A 566 -4.25 -4.12 15.41
N CYS A 567 -3.32 -3.16 15.37
CA CYS A 567 -3.51 -1.82 15.92
C CYS A 567 -4.13 -0.81 14.94
N LEU A 568 -4.32 -1.18 13.68
CA LEU A 568 -4.95 -0.37 12.65
C LEU A 568 -6.16 -1.12 12.10
N ASN A 569 -7.18 -1.26 12.93
CA ASN A 569 -8.35 -2.07 12.64
C ASN A 569 -9.64 -1.30 12.96
N THR A 570 -10.61 -1.36 12.04
CA THR A 570 -11.93 -0.74 12.21
C THR A 570 -12.76 -1.33 13.33
N SER A 571 -12.49 -2.56 13.78
CA SER A 571 -13.14 -3.12 14.96
C SER A 571 -12.77 -2.37 16.25
N ALA A 572 -11.64 -1.65 16.25
CA ALA A 572 -11.08 -0.97 17.42
C ALA A 572 -10.95 0.55 17.25
N SER A 573 -10.86 1.07 16.02
CA SER A 573 -10.91 2.49 15.69
C SER A 573 -11.49 2.69 14.29
N ASN A 574 -12.68 3.27 14.20
CA ASN A 574 -13.33 3.67 12.94
C ASN A 574 -12.45 4.59 12.10
N GLU A 575 -11.66 5.44 12.76
CA GLU A 575 -10.74 6.40 12.15
C GLU A 575 -9.33 5.84 11.94
N GLN A 576 -9.16 4.52 11.90
CA GLN A 576 -7.85 3.95 11.59
C GLN A 576 -7.31 4.55 10.27
N MET A 577 -6.03 4.92 10.27
CA MET A 577 -5.43 5.72 9.19
C MET A 577 -4.62 4.88 8.19
N GLY A 578 -4.74 3.54 8.24
CA GLY A 578 -4.01 2.55 7.44
C GLY A 578 -3.95 2.90 5.95
N GLU A 579 -5.11 3.02 5.32
CA GLU A 579 -5.26 3.40 3.91
C GLU A 579 -4.59 4.74 3.59
N GLY A 580 -4.71 5.72 4.50
CA GLY A 580 -4.17 7.06 4.27
C GLY A 580 -2.64 7.12 4.35
N TRP A 581 -2.01 6.33 5.23
CA TRP A 581 -0.54 6.22 5.21
C TRP A 581 -0.04 5.54 3.94
N SER A 582 -0.72 4.49 3.51
CA SER A 582 -0.39 3.75 2.29
C SER A 582 -0.46 4.63 1.05
N ASP A 583 -1.55 5.38 0.86
CA ASP A 583 -1.71 6.35 -0.23
C ASP A 583 -0.60 7.41 -0.18
N PHE A 584 -0.31 7.95 1.02
CA PHE A 584 0.73 8.95 1.19
C PHE A 584 2.12 8.40 0.81
N PHE A 585 2.45 7.18 1.20
CA PHE A 585 3.71 6.54 0.82
C PHE A 585 3.83 6.31 -0.68
N ALA A 586 2.76 5.86 -1.33
CA ALA A 586 2.71 5.75 -2.79
C ALA A 586 2.99 7.10 -3.46
N LEU A 587 2.25 8.15 -3.07
CA LEU A 587 2.42 9.51 -3.61
C LEU A 587 3.85 10.05 -3.42
N MET A 588 4.45 9.81 -2.26
CA MET A 588 5.79 10.28 -1.93
C MET A 588 6.88 9.64 -2.80
N LEU A 589 6.73 8.36 -3.17
CA LEU A 589 7.73 7.63 -3.93
C LEU A 589 7.52 7.71 -5.45
N THR A 590 6.31 8.04 -5.90
CA THR A 590 5.99 8.23 -7.32
C THR A 590 5.86 9.71 -7.71
N ASN A 591 6.30 10.63 -6.84
CA ASN A 591 6.27 12.06 -7.14
C ASN A 591 7.29 12.42 -8.23
N ARG A 592 6.87 13.14 -9.28
CA ARG A 592 7.68 13.29 -10.49
C ARG A 592 8.60 14.50 -10.39
N PRO A 593 9.80 14.45 -11.01
CA PRO A 593 10.70 15.60 -11.05
C PRO A 593 10.00 16.84 -11.63
N GLY A 594 9.97 17.93 -10.87
CA GLY A 594 9.37 19.19 -11.29
C GLY A 594 7.89 19.37 -10.95
N ASP A 595 7.23 18.37 -10.35
CA ASP A 595 5.89 18.56 -9.80
C ASP A 595 5.91 19.63 -8.69
N ASP A 596 4.81 20.38 -8.59
CA ASP A 596 4.59 21.38 -7.54
C ASP A 596 3.17 21.26 -6.95
N ALA A 597 2.86 22.08 -5.95
CA ALA A 597 1.59 22.05 -5.22
C ALA A 597 0.35 22.31 -6.08
N SER A 598 0.51 22.80 -7.31
CA SER A 598 -0.60 23.01 -8.26
C SER A 598 -0.97 21.75 -9.04
N VAL A 599 -0.12 20.72 -9.02
CA VAL A 599 -0.35 19.47 -9.76
C VAL A 599 -1.20 18.52 -8.92
N PRO A 600 -2.49 18.30 -9.25
CA PRO A 600 -3.31 17.32 -8.56
C PRO A 600 -2.87 15.90 -8.93
N ARG A 601 -3.00 14.96 -7.98
CA ARG A 601 -2.58 13.57 -8.16
C ARG A 601 -3.71 12.59 -7.87
N GLY A 602 -4.08 11.79 -8.87
CA GLY A 602 -4.88 10.58 -8.66
C GLY A 602 -4.01 9.40 -8.21
N ILE A 603 -4.63 8.32 -7.75
CA ILE A 603 -3.98 7.03 -7.43
C ILE A 603 -4.62 5.92 -8.25
N GLY A 604 -3.79 5.02 -8.80
CA GLY A 604 -4.23 3.85 -9.56
C GLY A 604 -4.83 4.19 -10.92
N THR A 605 -4.49 5.34 -11.50
CA THR A 605 -5.02 5.76 -12.81
C THR A 605 -4.65 4.77 -13.91
N PHE A 606 -3.47 4.15 -13.87
CA PHE A 606 -3.10 3.10 -14.81
C PHE A 606 -4.01 1.87 -14.66
N ALA A 607 -4.23 1.42 -13.44
CA ALA A 607 -5.03 0.23 -13.13
C ALA A 607 -6.48 0.33 -13.63
N VAL A 608 -7.08 1.54 -13.56
CA VAL A 608 -8.42 1.81 -14.10
C VAL A 608 -8.42 2.38 -15.52
N ASN A 609 -7.31 2.25 -16.25
CA ASN A 609 -7.16 2.66 -17.66
C ASN A 609 -7.45 4.16 -17.92
N GLU A 610 -7.14 5.02 -16.96
CA GLU A 610 -7.21 6.47 -17.08
C GLU A 610 -5.86 7.06 -17.53
N THR A 611 -5.91 8.29 -18.06
CA THR A 611 -4.70 9.09 -18.27
C THR A 611 -4.07 9.48 -16.93
N ILE A 612 -2.80 9.92 -16.94
CA ILE A 612 -2.08 10.32 -15.72
C ILE A 612 -2.70 11.49 -14.94
N SER A 613 -3.62 12.25 -15.57
CA SER A 613 -4.37 13.34 -14.93
C SER A 613 -5.77 12.92 -14.49
N GLY A 614 -6.09 11.62 -14.56
CA GLY A 614 -7.35 11.06 -14.11
C GLY A 614 -7.53 11.17 -12.60
N GLN A 615 -8.77 10.96 -12.14
CA GLN A 615 -9.09 10.96 -10.72
C GLN A 615 -8.52 9.71 -10.04
N GLY A 616 -8.49 8.58 -10.75
CA GLY A 616 -8.18 7.29 -10.20
C GLY A 616 -9.27 6.79 -9.26
N ILE A 617 -8.86 6.03 -8.25
CA ILE A 617 -9.76 5.20 -7.42
C ILE A 617 -10.19 5.84 -6.10
N ARG A 618 -9.91 7.13 -5.91
CA ARG A 618 -10.20 7.88 -4.68
C ARG A 618 -11.30 8.91 -4.91
N PRO A 619 -11.97 9.42 -3.85
CA PRO A 619 -13.08 10.35 -3.99
C PRO A 619 -12.75 11.66 -4.75
N ALA A 620 -11.50 12.11 -4.68
CA ALA A 620 -10.96 13.19 -5.50
C ALA A 620 -9.44 13.00 -5.68
N GLN A 621 -8.82 13.81 -6.53
CA GLN A 621 -7.36 13.88 -6.61
C GLN A 621 -6.78 14.52 -5.33
N TYR A 622 -5.59 14.11 -4.90
CA TYR A 622 -4.87 14.78 -3.82
C TYR A 622 -4.37 16.13 -4.29
N SER A 623 -4.80 17.20 -3.61
CA SER A 623 -4.40 18.57 -3.93
C SER A 623 -4.57 19.49 -2.71
N PRO A 624 -3.59 20.40 -2.45
CA PRO A 624 -3.76 21.51 -1.50
C PRO A 624 -4.83 22.54 -1.89
N ASP A 625 -5.22 22.56 -3.16
CA ASP A 625 -6.31 23.38 -3.69
C ASP A 625 -7.67 22.79 -3.30
N THR A 626 -8.40 23.50 -2.45
CA THR A 626 -9.70 23.08 -1.94
C THR A 626 -10.81 23.10 -2.99
N THR A 627 -10.57 23.72 -4.16
CA THR A 627 -11.49 23.62 -5.30
C THR A 627 -11.41 22.28 -6.02
N ILE A 628 -10.26 21.59 -5.91
CA ILE A 628 -10.04 20.24 -6.45
C ILE A 628 -10.38 19.19 -5.38
N ASN A 629 -9.92 19.40 -4.15
CA ASN A 629 -10.15 18.49 -3.04
C ASN A 629 -10.60 19.27 -1.80
N ALA A 630 -11.91 19.31 -1.58
CA ALA A 630 -12.53 20.06 -0.49
C ALA A 630 -12.66 19.27 0.83
N TYR A 631 -12.16 18.03 0.90
CA TYR A 631 -12.40 17.16 2.05
C TYR A 631 -11.71 17.68 3.32
N THR A 632 -12.44 17.63 4.43
CA THR A 632 -12.02 18.00 5.78
C THR A 632 -12.24 16.82 6.73
N TYR A 633 -11.78 16.96 7.98
CA TYR A 633 -12.03 15.98 9.03
C TYR A 633 -13.52 15.68 9.20
N GLY A 634 -14.39 16.71 9.14
CA GLY A 634 -15.84 16.50 9.22
C GLY A 634 -16.40 15.62 8.10
N SER A 635 -15.68 15.46 6.98
CA SER A 635 -16.08 14.59 5.87
C SER A 635 -15.99 13.09 6.21
N THR A 636 -15.28 12.70 7.28
CA THR A 636 -15.27 11.30 7.74
C THR A 636 -16.64 10.87 8.26
N ASN A 637 -17.47 11.82 8.69
CA ASN A 637 -18.84 11.54 9.07
C ASN A 637 -19.61 10.95 7.87
N GLY A 638 -20.27 9.81 8.10
CA GLY A 638 -21.09 9.12 7.11
C GLY A 638 -20.32 8.28 6.10
N MET A 639 -18.98 8.22 6.14
CA MET A 639 -18.15 7.40 5.24
C MET A 639 -18.32 5.91 5.55
N THR A 640 -19.44 5.36 5.07
CA THR A 640 -19.87 3.99 5.27
C THR A 640 -20.40 3.41 3.96
N TYR A 641 -20.46 2.09 3.87
CA TYR A 641 -21.12 1.38 2.78
C TYR A 641 -21.96 0.22 3.34
N VAL A 642 -22.93 -0.25 2.56
CA VAL A 642 -23.80 -1.35 2.96
C VAL A 642 -23.47 -2.58 2.11
N SER A 643 -23.18 -3.70 2.76
CA SER A 643 -22.97 -4.99 2.12
C SER A 643 -23.77 -6.06 2.86
N SER A 644 -24.55 -6.86 2.13
CA SER A 644 -25.41 -7.92 2.69
C SER A 644 -26.29 -7.46 3.86
N GLY A 645 -26.82 -6.24 3.78
CA GLY A 645 -27.69 -5.65 4.82
C GLY A 645 -26.96 -5.17 6.09
N THR A 646 -25.63 -5.23 6.13
CA THR A 646 -24.80 -4.71 7.23
C THR A 646 -24.06 -3.46 6.77
N THR A 647 -24.05 -2.42 7.62
CA THR A 647 -23.28 -1.20 7.38
C THR A 647 -21.85 -1.38 7.87
N TYR A 648 -20.89 -0.98 7.06
CA TYR A 648 -19.46 -1.03 7.34
C TYR A 648 -18.83 0.35 7.16
N VAL A 649 -17.75 0.63 7.88
CA VAL A 649 -16.93 1.81 7.66
C VAL A 649 -16.22 1.70 6.32
N ASN A 650 -16.27 2.75 5.50
CA ASN A 650 -15.50 2.82 4.25
C ASN A 650 -14.08 3.32 4.58
N VAL A 651 -13.18 2.38 4.89
CA VAL A 651 -11.81 2.68 5.29
C VAL A 651 -11.01 3.45 4.24
N HIS A 652 -11.27 3.21 2.95
CA HIS A 652 -10.60 3.90 1.85
C HIS A 652 -11.00 5.38 1.84
N SER A 653 -12.28 5.67 2.03
CA SER A 653 -12.78 7.04 2.07
C SER A 653 -12.27 7.78 3.31
N VAL A 654 -12.25 7.12 4.47
CA VAL A 654 -11.68 7.68 5.71
C VAL A 654 -10.19 7.94 5.53
N GLY A 655 -9.43 6.94 5.08
CA GLY A 655 -7.99 7.08 4.83
C GLY A 655 -7.63 8.13 3.79
N PHE A 656 -8.47 8.31 2.76
CA PHE A 656 -8.31 9.38 1.78
C PHE A 656 -8.30 10.78 2.44
N VAL A 657 -9.13 11.01 3.46
CA VAL A 657 -9.11 12.27 4.22
C VAL A 657 -7.79 12.44 4.97
N TRP A 658 -7.26 11.37 5.58
CA TRP A 658 -5.95 11.40 6.24
C TRP A 658 -4.81 11.70 5.27
N ALA A 659 -4.75 10.98 4.15
CA ALA A 659 -3.76 11.19 3.09
C ALA A 659 -3.84 12.61 2.52
N THR A 660 -5.04 13.18 2.39
CA THR A 660 -5.24 14.58 1.98
C THR A 660 -4.55 15.55 2.94
N MET A 661 -4.67 15.35 4.26
CA MET A 661 -3.97 16.17 5.26
C MET A 661 -2.44 16.02 5.17
N LEU A 662 -1.95 14.79 4.99
CA LEU A 662 -0.51 14.54 4.85
C LEU A 662 0.06 15.10 3.53
N TRP A 663 -0.73 15.11 2.46
CA TRP A 663 -0.35 15.72 1.19
C TRP A 663 -0.26 17.25 1.29
N ASP A 664 -1.20 17.91 1.96
CA ASP A 664 -1.08 19.34 2.31
C ASP A 664 0.18 19.58 3.16
N LEU A 665 0.49 18.69 4.11
CA LEU A 665 1.67 18.81 4.96
C LEU A 665 2.96 18.68 4.14
N HIS A 666 3.00 17.74 3.19
CA HIS A 666 4.11 17.60 2.26
C HIS A 666 4.40 18.91 1.55
N TRP A 667 3.40 19.50 0.91
CA TRP A 667 3.61 20.74 0.15
C TRP A 667 4.02 21.92 1.03
N LYS A 668 3.53 22.01 2.27
CA LYS A 668 4.00 23.03 3.22
C LYS A 668 5.43 22.81 3.70
N MET A 669 5.84 21.55 3.88
CA MET A 669 7.24 21.23 4.18
C MET A 669 8.14 21.52 2.97
N VAL A 670 7.66 21.25 1.75
CA VAL A 670 8.35 21.59 0.49
C VAL A 670 8.51 23.09 0.32
N GLU A 671 7.48 23.89 0.62
CA GLU A 671 7.55 25.35 0.60
C GLU A 671 8.68 25.88 1.51
N LYS A 672 8.85 25.26 2.68
CA LYS A 672 9.86 25.67 3.67
C LYS A 672 11.27 25.13 3.39
N TYR A 673 11.38 23.87 2.93
CA TYR A 673 12.65 23.13 2.91
C TYR A 673 13.04 22.60 1.52
N GLY A 674 12.26 22.90 0.48
CA GLY A 674 12.52 22.50 -0.90
C GLY A 674 11.93 21.15 -1.29
N TYR A 675 11.69 20.97 -2.58
CA TYR A 675 11.15 19.75 -3.18
C TYR A 675 12.24 18.74 -3.51
N ALA A 676 11.92 17.45 -3.36
CA ALA A 676 12.67 16.35 -3.97
C ALA A 676 11.72 15.23 -4.39
N SER A 677 11.92 14.72 -5.61
CA SER A 677 11.28 13.48 -6.09
C SER A 677 11.97 12.24 -5.53
N ASP A 678 13.29 12.28 -5.38
CA ASP A 678 14.07 11.24 -4.68
C ASP A 678 14.35 11.68 -3.24
N VAL A 679 13.53 11.19 -2.32
CA VAL A 679 13.59 11.50 -0.89
C VAL A 679 14.84 10.94 -0.19
N VAL A 680 15.48 9.91 -0.75
CA VAL A 680 16.69 9.32 -0.17
C VAL A 680 17.93 10.09 -0.62
N ALA A 681 17.97 10.53 -1.87
CA ALA A 681 19.07 11.34 -2.39
C ALA A 681 19.11 12.76 -1.79
N ALA A 682 17.96 13.30 -1.36
CA ALA A 682 17.85 14.63 -0.77
C ALA A 682 17.21 14.60 0.64
N PRO A 683 17.89 14.02 1.65
CA PRO A 683 17.32 13.77 2.98
C PRO A 683 16.98 15.04 3.77
N ASN A 684 17.52 16.19 3.36
CA ASN A 684 17.23 17.49 3.97
C ASN A 684 16.07 18.26 3.32
N SER A 685 15.52 17.76 2.21
CA SER A 685 14.38 18.38 1.52
C SER A 685 13.11 18.32 2.38
N GLY A 686 12.14 19.17 2.07
CA GLY A 686 10.79 19.11 2.65
C GLY A 686 10.11 17.76 2.42
N SER A 687 10.27 17.21 1.22
CA SER A 687 9.78 15.87 0.86
C SER A 687 10.32 14.78 1.78
N ALA A 688 11.64 14.73 2.02
CA ALA A 688 12.23 13.73 2.88
C ALA A 688 11.90 13.96 4.37
N ARG A 689 11.86 15.23 4.80
CA ARG A 689 11.52 15.60 6.19
C ARG A 689 10.10 15.19 6.58
N VAL A 690 9.11 15.42 5.71
CA VAL A 690 7.73 15.01 5.99
C VAL A 690 7.61 13.48 6.05
N LEU A 691 8.30 12.76 5.17
CA LEU A 691 8.30 11.29 5.19
C LEU A 691 8.92 10.75 6.48
N GLN A 692 10.07 11.29 6.90
CA GLN A 692 10.69 10.94 8.19
C GLN A 692 9.78 11.26 9.38
N LEU A 693 9.08 12.41 9.33
CA LEU A 693 8.17 12.84 10.38
C LEU A 693 6.96 11.90 10.49
N VAL A 694 6.38 11.48 9.38
CA VAL A 694 5.28 10.51 9.34
C VAL A 694 5.72 9.15 9.90
N MET A 695 6.91 8.67 9.50
CA MET A 695 7.47 7.42 10.04
C MET A 695 7.69 7.49 11.56
N ASN A 696 8.13 8.63 12.06
CA ASN A 696 8.27 8.85 13.50
C ASN A 696 6.89 8.92 14.20
N GLY A 697 5.89 9.56 13.58
CA GLY A 697 4.52 9.63 14.09
C GLY A 697 3.89 8.25 14.25
N LEU A 698 4.04 7.38 13.24
CA LEU A 698 3.59 5.98 13.29
C LEU A 698 4.14 5.23 14.51
N LYS A 699 5.42 5.41 14.82
CA LYS A 699 6.07 4.77 15.98
C LYS A 699 5.51 5.30 17.32
N LEU A 700 5.09 6.56 17.36
CA LEU A 700 4.65 7.23 18.58
C LEU A 700 3.15 7.12 18.86
N GLN A 701 2.29 6.89 17.87
CA GLN A 701 0.84 7.03 18.06
C GLN A 701 0.14 5.99 18.96
N GLY A 702 0.83 4.90 19.32
CA GLY A 702 0.24 3.81 20.11
C GLY A 702 -0.74 2.93 19.32
N CYS A 703 -1.46 2.06 20.00
CA CYS A 703 -2.41 1.14 19.35
C CYS A 703 -3.79 1.79 19.11
N ASN A 704 -4.48 1.45 18.02
CA ASN A 704 -5.83 1.95 17.68
C ASN A 704 -5.96 3.49 17.76
N PRO A 705 -5.09 4.24 17.06
CA PRO A 705 -5.15 5.70 17.07
C PRO A 705 -6.40 6.21 16.33
N THR A 706 -6.86 7.39 16.74
CA THR A 706 -7.78 8.25 15.99
C THR A 706 -6.97 9.27 15.17
N PHE A 707 -7.61 10.06 14.29
CA PHE A 707 -6.92 11.12 13.55
C PHE A 707 -6.27 12.13 14.51
N VAL A 708 -6.97 12.49 15.58
CA VAL A 708 -6.47 13.38 16.63
C VAL A 708 -5.17 12.82 17.24
N LYS A 709 -5.16 11.51 17.59
CA LYS A 709 -3.94 10.86 18.10
C LYS A 709 -2.81 10.80 17.07
N GLY A 710 -3.13 10.53 15.80
CA GLY A 710 -2.16 10.53 14.70
C GLY A 710 -1.48 11.90 14.52
N ARG A 711 -2.27 12.98 14.50
CA ARG A 711 -1.78 14.36 14.45
C ARG A 711 -0.87 14.66 15.63
N ASP A 712 -1.32 14.34 16.84
CA ASP A 712 -0.56 14.63 18.05
C ASP A 712 0.76 13.85 18.09
N ALA A 713 0.79 12.63 17.56
CA ALA A 713 2.01 11.84 17.42
C ALA A 713 2.99 12.46 16.41
N ILE A 714 2.51 13.01 15.29
CA ILE A 714 3.32 13.76 14.32
C ILE A 714 3.91 15.02 14.97
N ILE A 715 3.12 15.77 15.74
CA ILE A 715 3.61 16.95 16.47
C ILE A 715 4.64 16.54 17.53
N ALA A 716 4.41 15.44 18.26
CA ALA A 716 5.37 14.91 19.22
C ALA A 716 6.69 14.48 18.55
N ALA A 717 6.62 13.90 17.35
CA ALA A 717 7.78 13.57 16.55
C ALA A 717 8.59 14.82 16.15
N ASP A 718 7.94 15.90 15.72
CA ASP A 718 8.62 17.18 15.43
C ASP A 718 9.28 17.74 16.70
N GLN A 719 8.55 17.74 17.81
CA GLN A 719 9.07 18.18 19.11
C GLN A 719 10.32 17.39 19.52
N ALA A 720 10.33 16.09 19.30
CA ALA A 720 11.46 15.23 19.63
C ALA A 720 12.67 15.46 18.71
N THR A 721 12.43 15.62 17.41
CA THR A 721 13.48 15.65 16.39
C THR A 721 14.12 17.04 16.22
N THR A 722 13.29 18.08 16.07
CA THR A 722 13.69 19.46 15.75
C THR A 722 13.53 20.43 16.92
N GLY A 723 12.91 19.99 18.02
CA GLY A 723 12.54 20.89 19.12
C GLY A 723 11.24 21.66 18.89
N GLY A 724 10.42 21.24 17.92
CA GLY A 724 9.13 21.88 17.63
C GLY A 724 9.24 22.98 16.55
N ALA A 725 10.27 22.93 15.70
CA ALA A 725 10.55 23.96 14.70
C ALA A 725 9.47 24.05 13.61
N ASP A 726 8.70 22.97 13.42
CA ASP A 726 7.61 22.86 12.45
C ASP A 726 6.24 22.75 13.11
N LYS A 727 6.15 22.76 14.45
CA LYS A 727 4.92 22.67 15.24
C LYS A 727 3.77 23.51 14.68
N CYS A 728 4.00 24.80 14.45
CA CYS A 728 2.92 25.68 13.96
C CYS A 728 2.58 25.46 12.48
N LEU A 729 3.54 25.03 11.66
CA LEU A 729 3.27 24.63 10.27
C LEU A 729 2.35 23.41 10.26
N ILE A 730 2.68 22.39 11.08
CA ILE A 730 1.89 21.17 11.23
C ILE A 730 0.48 21.50 11.72
N TRP A 731 0.35 22.30 12.79
CA TRP A 731 -0.96 22.73 13.30
C TRP A 731 -1.80 23.46 12.25
N ASN A 732 -1.21 24.41 11.52
CA ASN A 732 -1.93 25.16 10.49
C ASN A 732 -2.44 24.25 9.38
N VAL A 733 -1.67 23.24 8.96
CA VAL A 733 -2.10 22.27 7.94
C VAL A 733 -3.28 21.43 8.42
N PHE A 734 -3.16 20.81 9.60
CA PHE A 734 -4.23 19.96 10.12
C PHE A 734 -5.49 20.78 10.45
N ALA A 735 -5.35 21.95 11.05
CA ALA A 735 -6.46 22.85 11.33
C ALA A 735 -7.14 23.35 10.05
N LYS A 736 -6.41 23.65 8.96
CA LYS A 736 -7.00 24.00 7.65
C LYS A 736 -7.96 22.92 7.14
N ARG A 737 -7.69 21.66 7.48
CA ARG A 737 -8.52 20.50 7.13
C ARG A 737 -9.44 20.07 8.27
N GLY A 738 -9.72 20.92 9.26
CA GLY A 738 -10.69 20.65 10.33
C GLY A 738 -10.19 19.76 11.48
N LEU A 739 -8.89 19.45 11.53
CA LEU A 739 -8.27 18.67 12.61
C LEU A 739 -7.46 19.56 13.57
N GLY A 740 -8.07 20.68 13.99
CA GLY A 740 -7.52 21.69 14.90
C GLY A 740 -7.55 21.28 16.38
N VAL A 741 -7.15 22.19 17.27
CA VAL A 741 -6.89 21.91 18.70
C VAL A 741 -8.06 21.23 19.41
N ASN A 742 -9.29 21.64 19.08
CA ASN A 742 -10.52 21.14 19.72
C ASN A 742 -11.25 20.07 18.89
N ALA A 743 -10.62 19.57 17.81
CA ALA A 743 -11.21 18.51 17.02
C ALA A 743 -11.40 17.25 17.88
N SER A 744 -12.53 16.57 17.69
CA SER A 744 -12.92 15.41 18.49
C SER A 744 -13.25 14.23 17.60
N ALA A 745 -12.71 13.06 17.95
CA ALA A 745 -12.99 11.80 17.27
C ALA A 745 -14.35 11.18 17.61
N GLY A 746 -15.04 11.74 18.61
CA GLY A 746 -16.31 11.19 19.06
C GLY A 746 -16.15 9.74 19.53
N SER A 747 -17.10 8.90 19.14
CA SER A 747 -17.09 7.47 19.45
C SER A 747 -16.12 6.75 18.51
N ILE A 748 -15.21 5.98 19.11
CA ILE A 748 -14.12 5.35 18.36
C ILE A 748 -14.53 4.06 17.63
N ILE A 749 -15.64 3.40 18.00
CA ILE A 749 -16.05 2.11 17.44
C ILE A 749 -17.56 2.12 17.12
N GLY A 750 -17.93 1.55 15.97
CA GLY A 750 -19.31 1.23 15.60
C GLY A 750 -19.84 2.06 14.43
N THR A 751 -21.08 1.82 14.02
CA THR A 751 -21.74 2.56 12.91
C THR A 751 -22.93 3.38 13.41
N GLY A 752 -23.50 4.24 12.55
CA GLY A 752 -24.59 5.14 12.94
C GLY A 752 -24.03 6.37 13.65
N THR A 753 -24.43 6.64 14.90
CA THR A 753 -23.94 7.81 15.65
C THR A 753 -22.42 7.85 15.73
N ALA A 754 -21.74 6.71 15.89
CA ALA A 754 -20.28 6.64 16.01
C ALA A 754 -19.50 6.96 14.71
N MET A 755 -20.20 7.00 13.57
CA MET A 755 -19.66 7.49 12.30
C MET A 755 -20.24 8.85 11.95
N ASN A 756 -20.86 9.56 12.90
CA ASN A 756 -21.50 10.86 12.67
C ASN A 756 -21.30 11.82 13.86
N ASP A 757 -20.37 11.54 14.77
CA ASP A 757 -20.08 12.33 15.97
C ASP A 757 -18.66 12.92 15.98
N GLN A 758 -17.94 12.83 14.86
CA GLN A 758 -16.67 13.53 14.68
C GLN A 758 -16.93 15.03 14.55
N VAL A 759 -16.20 15.82 15.34
CA VAL A 759 -16.32 17.29 15.37
C VAL A 759 -15.05 17.91 14.82
N GLU A 760 -15.20 18.66 13.74
CA GLU A 760 -14.11 19.45 13.17
C GLU A 760 -13.84 20.72 13.98
N ASP A 761 -12.57 21.12 14.00
CA ASP A 761 -12.10 22.38 14.56
C ASP A 761 -11.03 22.97 13.65
N PHE A 762 -11.09 24.27 13.41
CA PHE A 762 -10.13 24.97 12.56
C PHE A 762 -9.18 25.86 13.37
N SER A 763 -9.24 25.76 14.71
CA SER A 763 -8.37 26.52 15.59
C SER A 763 -6.96 25.92 15.68
N VAL A 764 -5.98 26.79 15.84
CA VAL A 764 -4.59 26.41 16.15
C VAL A 764 -4.21 26.90 17.55
N PRO A 765 -3.16 26.35 18.18
CA PRO A 765 -2.69 26.83 19.48
C PRO A 765 -2.42 28.33 19.45
N ALA A 766 -2.62 29.02 20.58
CA ALA A 766 -2.51 30.48 20.65
C ALA A 766 -1.12 30.98 20.22
N GLU A 767 -0.06 30.22 20.48
CA GLU A 767 1.30 30.52 20.03
C GLU A 767 1.49 30.39 18.50
N CYS A 768 0.61 29.64 17.85
CA CYS A 768 0.54 29.46 16.40
C CYS A 768 -0.46 30.40 15.72
N ASN A 769 -1.36 31.03 16.49
CA ASN A 769 -2.21 32.16 16.09
C ASN A 769 -1.42 33.45 15.89
N ARG A 770 -0.26 33.37 15.23
CA ARG A 770 0.36 34.53 14.62
C ARG A 770 -0.41 34.85 13.35
N ASN A 771 -1.60 35.41 13.51
CA ASN A 771 -2.21 36.24 12.48
C ASN A 771 -1.14 37.23 12.00
N LEU A 772 -0.67 37.05 10.75
CA LEU A 772 -0.02 38.10 9.96
C LEU A 772 1.22 38.75 10.60
N ALA A 773 2.23 37.96 10.95
CA ALA A 773 3.55 38.50 11.29
C ALA A 773 4.30 38.96 10.03
N VAL A 774 3.90 40.12 9.48
CA VAL A 774 4.65 41.04 8.58
C VAL A 774 5.18 40.49 7.24
N ALA A 775 5.45 39.20 7.09
CA ALA A 775 6.11 38.61 5.91
C ALA A 775 5.18 38.56 4.68
N ASP A 776 3.93 38.11 4.83
CA ASP A 776 3.00 38.00 3.69
C ASP A 776 2.38 39.35 3.27
N VAL A 777 2.40 40.36 4.15
CA VAL A 777 1.96 41.73 3.82
C VAL A 777 3.05 42.54 3.10
N GLN A 778 4.30 42.07 3.03
CA GLN A 778 5.38 42.78 2.33
C GLN A 778 5.46 42.47 0.82
N LYS A 779 4.93 41.32 0.36
CA LYS A 779 5.00 40.95 -1.07
C LYS A 779 4.21 41.92 -1.96
N ASP A 780 3.10 42.46 -1.47
CA ASP A 780 2.28 43.43 -2.23
C ASP A 780 2.72 44.90 -2.03
N LYS A 781 3.77 45.16 -1.23
CA LYS A 781 4.22 46.53 -0.92
C LYS A 781 5.42 47.01 -1.72
N PHE A 782 6.26 46.10 -2.25
CA PHE A 782 7.48 46.47 -2.96
C PHE A 782 7.58 45.75 -4.30
N ILE A 783 7.57 46.50 -5.40
CA ILE A 783 7.68 45.95 -6.76
C ILE A 783 9.02 46.39 -7.34
N VAL A 784 9.83 45.44 -7.81
CA VAL A 784 11.07 45.73 -8.54
C VAL A 784 10.77 45.74 -10.04
N TYR A 785 11.06 46.85 -10.73
CA TYR A 785 10.71 47.06 -12.13
C TYR A 785 11.77 47.93 -12.85
N PRO A 786 11.95 47.81 -14.18
CA PRO A 786 11.34 46.81 -15.05
C PRO A 786 11.87 45.39 -14.77
N ASN A 787 11.04 44.38 -15.00
CA ASN A 787 11.43 42.98 -14.96
C ASN A 787 10.78 42.26 -16.15
N PRO A 788 11.53 41.90 -17.22
CA PRO A 788 13.00 41.92 -17.31
C PRO A 788 13.62 43.33 -17.37
N ALA A 789 14.78 43.51 -16.73
CA ALA A 789 15.58 44.73 -16.76
C ALA A 789 16.73 44.66 -17.78
N LYS A 790 17.10 45.84 -18.33
CA LYS A 790 18.23 45.99 -19.26
C LYS A 790 19.46 46.60 -18.59
N ASN A 791 19.34 47.85 -18.14
CA ASN A 791 20.44 48.65 -17.61
C ASN A 791 20.21 49.10 -16.16
N GLU A 792 18.96 49.17 -15.72
CA GLU A 792 18.59 49.62 -14.38
C GLU A 792 17.37 48.87 -13.84
N ILE A 793 17.25 48.82 -12.52
CA ILE A 793 16.06 48.37 -11.79
C ILE A 793 15.65 49.47 -10.79
N ARG A 794 14.36 49.58 -10.53
CA ARG A 794 13.73 50.53 -9.60
C ARG A 794 12.85 49.76 -8.62
N ILE A 795 12.63 50.30 -7.44
CA ILE A 795 11.79 49.70 -6.39
C ILE A 795 10.64 50.65 -6.08
N LYS A 796 9.41 50.25 -6.37
CA LYS A 796 8.20 51.01 -6.03
C LYS A 796 7.65 50.55 -4.69
N SER A 797 7.42 51.47 -3.76
CA SER A 797 6.72 51.18 -2.49
C SER A 797 5.26 51.66 -2.53
N GLY A 798 4.32 50.83 -2.08
CA GLY A 798 2.88 51.07 -2.18
C GLY A 798 2.30 52.14 -1.25
N SER A 799 2.87 52.40 -0.06
CA SER A 799 2.30 53.37 0.91
C SER A 799 3.22 53.75 2.09
N VAL A 800 4.55 53.55 2.04
CA VAL A 800 5.41 53.84 3.21
C VAL A 800 6.65 54.62 2.79
N THR A 801 6.80 55.84 3.32
CA THR A 801 8.04 56.62 3.20
C THR A 801 9.06 56.03 4.15
N LEU A 802 10.03 55.31 3.59
CA LEU A 802 11.05 54.58 4.35
C LEU A 802 12.40 55.16 3.96
N GLY A 803 13.16 55.58 4.97
CA GLY A 803 14.49 56.18 4.78
C GLY A 803 15.52 55.22 4.17
N ASN A 804 16.80 55.50 4.40
CA ASN A 804 17.92 54.75 3.80
C ASN A 804 17.78 53.23 3.96
N THR A 805 17.64 52.53 2.84
CA THR A 805 17.51 51.08 2.71
C THR A 805 18.76 50.52 2.04
N LEU A 806 19.34 49.45 2.60
CA LEU A 806 20.42 48.71 1.97
C LEU A 806 19.81 47.75 0.94
N VAL A 807 20.13 47.94 -0.33
CA VAL A 807 19.75 47.03 -1.42
C VAL A 807 20.95 46.24 -1.89
N GLN A 808 20.77 44.93 -2.00
CA GLN A 808 21.79 43.98 -2.41
C GLN A 808 21.27 43.13 -3.55
N VAL A 809 22.09 42.88 -4.56
CA VAL A 809 21.75 42.00 -5.69
C VAL A 809 22.66 40.78 -5.64
N TYR A 810 22.07 39.59 -5.72
CA TYR A 810 22.76 38.31 -5.72
C TYR A 810 22.55 37.61 -7.06
N ASP A 811 23.58 36.95 -7.57
CA ASP A 811 23.43 36.06 -8.74
C ASP A 811 22.77 34.72 -8.37
N ALA A 812 22.49 33.89 -9.36
CA ALA A 812 21.83 32.59 -9.18
C ALA A 812 22.61 31.59 -8.30
N THR A 813 23.91 31.84 -8.03
CA THR A 813 24.72 31.02 -7.13
C THR A 813 24.71 31.53 -5.69
N GLY A 814 24.04 32.66 -5.42
CA GLY A 814 23.99 33.32 -4.12
C GLY A 814 25.18 34.26 -3.85
N LYS A 815 25.99 34.57 -4.85
CA LYS A 815 27.10 35.53 -4.71
C LYS A 815 26.58 36.96 -4.79
N LEU A 816 26.97 37.81 -3.84
CA LEU A 816 26.66 39.24 -3.84
C LEU A 816 27.39 39.94 -5.00
N VAL A 817 26.65 40.60 -5.87
CA VAL A 817 27.18 41.29 -7.07
C VAL A 817 27.00 42.80 -7.02
N ILE A 818 25.98 43.32 -6.32
CA ILE A 818 25.75 44.77 -6.11
C ILE A 818 25.32 44.98 -4.65
N SER A 819 25.78 46.06 -4.03
CA SER A 819 25.35 46.46 -2.69
C SER A 819 25.36 47.99 -2.58
N GLU A 820 24.18 48.60 -2.47
CA GLU A 820 24.01 50.05 -2.45
C GLU A 820 23.04 50.47 -1.34
N LYS A 821 23.23 51.66 -0.76
CA LYS A 821 22.24 52.27 0.13
C LYS A 821 21.46 53.31 -0.65
N ILE A 822 20.15 53.12 -0.77
CA ILE A 822 19.26 54.03 -1.47
C ILE A 822 18.16 54.53 -0.54
N ASN A 823 17.69 55.75 -0.78
CA ASN A 823 16.48 56.24 -0.16
C ASN A 823 15.28 55.85 -1.05
N LEU A 824 14.32 55.11 -0.51
CA LEU A 824 13.17 54.59 -1.27
C LEU A 824 12.09 55.66 -1.52
N SER A 825 12.24 56.88 -0.97
CA SER A 825 11.37 58.02 -1.28
C SER A 825 11.68 58.73 -2.59
N ASP A 826 12.87 58.52 -3.17
CA ASP A 826 13.41 59.42 -4.20
C ASP A 826 13.44 58.81 -5.63
N ASP A 827 12.68 57.72 -5.88
CA ASP A 827 12.64 56.97 -7.16
C ASP A 827 14.03 56.67 -7.75
N ASN A 828 14.97 56.32 -6.86
CA ASN A 828 16.34 56.00 -7.22
C ASN A 828 16.42 54.68 -8.00
N ALA A 829 17.19 54.68 -9.10
CA ALA A 829 17.47 53.50 -9.91
C ALA A 829 18.81 52.86 -9.50
N ILE A 830 18.84 51.53 -9.48
CA ILE A 830 20.06 50.73 -9.25
C ILE A 830 20.59 50.32 -10.62
N ASN A 831 21.85 50.66 -10.89
CA ASN A 831 22.50 50.36 -12.15
C ASN A 831 22.90 48.87 -12.21
N VAL A 832 22.31 48.12 -13.14
CA VAL A 832 22.59 46.70 -13.40
C VAL A 832 23.26 46.48 -14.76
N SER A 833 23.72 47.55 -15.43
CA SER A 833 24.33 47.49 -16.77
C SER A 833 25.64 46.69 -16.82
N SER A 834 26.30 46.45 -15.69
CA SER A 834 27.49 45.60 -15.61
C SER A 834 27.17 44.11 -15.46
N LEU A 835 25.93 43.74 -15.12
CA LEU A 835 25.53 42.35 -14.92
C LEU A 835 25.23 41.65 -16.25
N PRO A 836 25.67 40.38 -16.47
CA PRO A 836 25.30 39.61 -17.65
C PRO A 836 23.81 39.23 -17.67
N ASN A 837 23.33 38.74 -18.82
CA ASN A 837 21.97 38.20 -18.91
C ASN A 837 21.81 37.00 -17.97
N GLY A 838 20.76 36.99 -17.14
CA GLY A 838 20.60 35.97 -16.12
C GLY A 838 19.50 36.28 -15.11
N VAL A 839 19.34 35.38 -14.14
CA VAL A 839 18.41 35.53 -13.02
C VAL A 839 19.17 36.01 -11.79
N TYR A 840 18.64 37.03 -11.14
CA TYR A 840 19.19 37.65 -9.95
C TYR A 840 18.13 37.75 -8.85
N VAL A 841 18.58 37.82 -7.60
CA VAL A 841 17.73 38.08 -6.43
C VAL A 841 18.11 39.44 -5.85
N VAL A 842 17.14 40.33 -5.77
CA VAL A 842 17.29 41.67 -5.20
C VAL A 842 16.71 41.67 -3.80
N LYS A 843 17.55 41.97 -2.80
CA LYS A 843 17.20 42.01 -1.38
C LYS A 843 17.29 43.44 -0.85
N GLY A 844 16.23 43.93 -0.22
CA GLY A 844 16.23 45.21 0.51
C GLY A 844 16.15 44.98 2.01
N THR A 845 16.95 45.71 2.79
CA THR A 845 16.92 45.66 4.27
C THR A 845 17.10 47.07 4.85
N GLY A 846 16.13 47.51 5.66
CA GLY A 846 16.09 48.85 6.25
C GLY A 846 15.11 48.93 7.42
N LEU A 847 14.98 50.12 8.03
CA LEU A 847 14.08 50.33 9.16
C LEU A 847 12.62 50.16 8.73
N GLY A 848 12.01 49.00 9.03
CA GLY A 848 10.66 48.65 8.57
C GLY A 848 10.57 48.10 7.14
N VAL A 849 11.70 47.83 6.48
CA VAL A 849 11.78 47.36 5.08
C VAL A 849 12.53 46.03 5.00
N THR A 850 11.85 44.98 4.54
CA THR A 850 12.50 43.73 4.17
C THR A 850 11.79 43.10 2.97
N PHE A 851 12.41 43.15 1.79
CA PHE A 851 11.88 42.50 0.59
C PHE A 851 12.95 41.67 -0.12
N ASN A 852 12.52 40.65 -0.87
CA ASN A 852 13.37 39.84 -1.75
C ASN A 852 12.61 39.57 -3.05
N GLU A 853 13.11 40.04 -4.19
CA GLU A 853 12.46 39.93 -5.48
C GLU A 853 13.37 39.29 -6.54
N LYS A 854 12.79 38.43 -7.38
CA LYS A 854 13.51 37.81 -8.50
C LYS A 854 13.48 38.76 -9.70
N VAL A 855 14.65 39.13 -10.22
CA VAL A 855 14.77 39.96 -11.42
C VAL A 855 15.51 39.21 -12.53
N ILE A 856 15.00 39.32 -13.74
CA ILE A 856 15.64 38.82 -14.95
C ILE A 856 16.37 39.99 -15.62
N ILE A 857 17.68 39.87 -15.81
CA ILE A 857 18.44 40.78 -16.67
C ILE A 857 18.47 40.21 -18.08
N LYS A 858 17.96 40.99 -19.05
CA LYS A 858 17.91 40.63 -20.47
C LYS A 858 18.16 41.88 -21.33
N LYS A 859 19.43 42.10 -21.70
CA LYS A 859 19.89 43.21 -22.54
C LYS A 859 19.44 43.08 -23.99
#